data_AF-A0A154W8R3-F1
#
_entry.id   AF-A0A154W8R3-F1
#
_cell.length_a   1.000
_cell.length_b   1.000
_cell.length_c   1.000
_cell.angle_alpha   90.00
_cell.angle_beta   90.00
_cell.angle_gamma   90.00
#
_symmetry.space_group_name_H-M   'P 1'
#
loop_
_entity.id
_entity.type
_entity.pdbx_description
1 polymer ?
#
loop_
_entity_poly.entity_id
_entity_poly.type
_entity_poly.pdbx_seq_one_letter_code
_entity_poly.pdbx_strand_id
1 'polypeptide(L)'
;MAYTLQILHASDLEGGVEAISRAPNFAAIVDYLEDTYANTIVLSAGDNFIPGPFFNAAADSSIAATLNAVFTQLYGQSFESLSAGSGRLDIAIMNAIGFDASALGNHDFDAGTDGLLSVISPSLGETTADTGWLGTMFPYLSANLDFSANSSLNALYTDELLANTDFQSLNADGELVTGAPKLAASTIIERDGEQIGVIGATTQVLASISSPGNVEVLSGGVDDMEALAEIIQPEIDKLLDAGVNKIVLVSHLQQIALEKALAGLLSGVDVIIAGGSDTLLADAEDVERGLQDGDTPAETYPFLTTNADGDPVAIVSTDGEYSYVGRLVVTFDDDGVLDTSSLDEAVSGAFAATEEQVEALYGSGDAFADGSKGDLVSELTGAVESIVSAQDGNIFGATEVYLNGVRNSVRSEETNLGNLTADANLFVAQELDDTVLVSVKNGGGIRAAIGQITETSPGVFEPAPPQANELSGKEEGEVSQLDILNSLRFNNALSLVTVTADQLKQIAEHTVAASGGSATPGQFGQWGGVRFSFDTTQAAGSRIQNMAIVDDNGFIADVIVQDGELVGDAGRAIRIVTLSFLAEGGDNYPIDDFIAANPDFANRVDLADAMTDAGAATFADPGTEQDALAEYMAAQYSDTPFAEADTAASEDRRIQNLEFRDDAVLVDVREAGDDGEAIEGGDFADSIRGGAGDDTITGGAGNDTIEAGDGFDLIDLTDDTGETYVNGNRNGDTILGGTANEELHAGKGHDSVDGGAGDDLIWGGLGRDTLTGGDGADTFFFEDTNNEDVVTDFEAGVDVLSFTANINGSGVASAADLLDLAVASGGNVVIDFGGGNSITLQGVALADLSVADFAVA
;
A
#
# COMPACT_ATOMS: atom_id res chain seq x y z
N MET A 1 -27.36 47.02 -9.78
CA MET A 1 -28.54 46.16 -9.98
C MET A 1 -28.14 44.79 -9.45
N ALA A 2 -29.04 44.04 -8.83
CA ALA A 2 -28.76 42.68 -8.39
C ALA A 2 -28.18 41.85 -9.56
N TYR A 3 -27.05 41.19 -9.33
CA TYR A 3 -26.30 40.44 -10.33
C TYR A 3 -26.35 38.94 -9.98
N THR A 4 -26.98 38.14 -10.84
CA THR A 4 -27.03 36.69 -10.67
C THR A 4 -25.87 36.05 -11.42
N LEU A 5 -25.12 35.22 -10.71
CA LEU A 5 -23.99 34.44 -11.20
C LEU A 5 -24.29 32.94 -11.03
N GLN A 6 -24.02 32.17 -12.07
CA GLN A 6 -23.93 30.72 -12.00
C GLN A 6 -22.45 30.32 -11.97
N ILE A 7 -22.08 29.56 -10.95
CA ILE A 7 -20.77 28.95 -10.81
C ILE A 7 -20.96 27.46 -11.01
N LEU A 8 -20.45 26.93 -12.11
CA LEU A 8 -20.25 25.50 -12.28
C LEU A 8 -18.87 25.16 -11.73
N HIS A 9 -18.76 24.12 -10.93
CA HIS A 9 -17.50 23.77 -10.30
C HIS A 9 -17.29 22.27 -10.18
N ALA A 10 -16.02 21.91 -10.01
CA ALA A 10 -15.58 20.57 -9.69
C ALA A 10 -14.28 20.65 -8.89
N SER A 11 -13.89 19.55 -8.28
CA SER A 11 -12.60 19.34 -7.63
C SER A 11 -12.11 17.94 -7.98
N ASP A 12 -10.81 17.68 -7.77
CA ASP A 12 -10.26 16.31 -7.76
C ASP A 12 -10.58 15.56 -9.07
N LEU A 13 -10.44 16.22 -10.22
CA LEU A 13 -10.85 15.66 -11.52
C LEU A 13 -10.07 14.38 -11.86
N GLU A 14 -8.79 14.32 -11.46
CA GLU A 14 -7.93 13.13 -11.43
C GLU A 14 -8.33 11.99 -12.38
N GLY A 15 -8.17 12.18 -13.68
CA GLY A 15 -8.64 11.23 -14.69
C GLY A 15 -8.16 9.81 -14.41
N GLY A 16 -9.04 8.96 -13.86
CA GLY A 16 -8.81 7.54 -13.68
C GLY A 16 -9.46 6.71 -14.78
N VAL A 17 -9.72 5.42 -14.52
CA VAL A 17 -10.42 4.56 -15.48
C VAL A 17 -11.90 4.94 -15.57
N GLU A 18 -12.52 5.34 -14.46
CA GLU A 18 -13.93 5.73 -14.45
C GLU A 18 -14.16 7.07 -15.19
N ALA A 19 -13.16 7.94 -15.23
CA ALA A 19 -13.22 9.19 -15.99
C ALA A 19 -13.49 8.96 -17.49
N ILE A 20 -13.17 7.79 -18.03
CA ILE A 20 -13.43 7.43 -19.44
C ILE A 20 -14.93 7.54 -19.77
N SER A 21 -15.79 7.08 -18.86
CA SER A 21 -17.25 7.11 -19.02
C SER A 21 -17.88 8.36 -18.38
N ARG A 22 -17.31 8.88 -17.29
CA ARG A 22 -17.87 10.03 -16.56
C ARG A 22 -17.59 11.37 -17.23
N ALA A 23 -16.38 11.60 -17.74
CA ALA A 23 -16.01 12.91 -18.29
C ALA A 23 -16.89 13.36 -19.48
N PRO A 24 -17.31 12.49 -20.42
CA PRO A 24 -18.25 12.88 -21.47
C PRO A 24 -19.62 13.32 -20.94
N ASN A 25 -20.15 12.60 -19.94
CA ASN A 25 -21.41 12.96 -19.28
C ASN A 25 -21.28 14.28 -18.50
N PHE A 26 -20.19 14.46 -17.76
CA PHE A 26 -19.84 15.71 -17.09
C PHE A 26 -19.83 16.87 -18.08
N ALA A 27 -19.14 16.71 -19.22
CA ALA A 27 -19.04 17.73 -20.25
C ALA A 27 -20.40 18.08 -20.87
N ALA A 28 -21.26 17.09 -21.11
CA ALA A 28 -22.63 17.30 -21.56
C ALA A 28 -23.48 18.04 -20.51
N ILE A 29 -23.35 17.72 -19.23
CA ILE A 29 -24.06 18.42 -18.16
C ILE A 29 -23.61 19.89 -18.09
N VAL A 30 -22.31 20.17 -18.19
CA VAL A 30 -21.79 21.54 -18.26
C VAL A 30 -22.34 22.29 -19.47
N ASP A 31 -22.30 21.67 -20.66
CA ASP A 31 -22.82 22.22 -21.92
C ASP A 31 -24.31 22.60 -21.82
N TYR A 32 -25.12 21.76 -21.17
CA TYR A 32 -26.52 22.08 -20.92
C TYR A 32 -26.70 23.25 -19.94
N LEU A 33 -26.00 23.19 -18.81
CA LEU A 33 -26.22 24.12 -17.70
C LEU A 33 -25.69 25.51 -18.01
N GLU A 34 -24.61 25.65 -18.77
CA GLU A 34 -24.05 26.96 -19.09
C GLU A 34 -25.01 27.86 -19.89
N ASP A 35 -25.87 27.26 -20.72
CA ASP A 35 -26.89 27.97 -21.49
C ASP A 35 -28.11 28.37 -20.64
N THR A 36 -28.24 27.88 -19.40
CA THR A 36 -29.38 28.19 -18.53
C THR A 36 -29.28 29.57 -17.86
N TYR A 37 -28.06 30.12 -17.74
CA TYR A 37 -27.79 31.45 -17.20
C TYR A 37 -26.72 32.17 -18.03
N ALA A 38 -26.99 33.44 -18.39
CA ALA A 38 -26.06 34.24 -19.20
C ALA A 38 -24.69 34.46 -18.53
N ASN A 39 -24.69 34.54 -17.19
CA ASN A 39 -23.50 34.77 -16.38
C ASN A 39 -23.02 33.45 -15.77
N THR A 40 -22.48 32.56 -16.60
CA THR A 40 -21.89 31.30 -16.14
C THR A 40 -20.36 31.39 -16.15
N ILE A 41 -19.75 30.88 -15.09
CA ILE A 41 -18.31 30.58 -15.01
C ILE A 41 -18.09 29.12 -14.62
N VAL A 42 -17.00 28.51 -15.07
CA VAL A 42 -16.63 27.12 -14.78
C VAL A 42 -15.29 27.07 -14.07
N LEU A 43 -15.23 26.55 -12.86
CA LEU A 43 -14.03 26.60 -11.99
C LEU A 43 -13.63 25.21 -11.51
N SER A 44 -12.33 24.97 -11.35
CA SER A 44 -11.80 23.75 -10.72
C SER A 44 -11.07 24.10 -9.41
N ALA A 45 -11.23 23.27 -8.39
CA ALA A 45 -10.49 23.38 -7.13
C ALA A 45 -9.17 22.58 -7.11
N GLY A 46 -8.62 22.19 -8.27
CA GLY A 46 -7.31 21.56 -8.39
C GLY A 46 -7.35 20.03 -8.47
N ASP A 47 -6.16 19.42 -8.50
CA ASP A 47 -5.93 18.00 -8.80
C ASP A 47 -6.62 17.59 -10.11
N ASN A 48 -6.22 18.30 -11.16
CA ASN A 48 -6.84 18.13 -12.47
C ASN A 48 -6.35 16.88 -13.21
N PHE A 49 -5.20 16.36 -12.82
CA PHE A 49 -4.63 15.12 -13.32
C PHE A 49 -3.81 14.44 -12.23
N ILE A 50 -3.70 13.12 -12.32
CA ILE A 50 -2.84 12.31 -11.47
C ILE A 50 -2.06 11.31 -12.32
N PRO A 51 -0.76 11.10 -12.09
CA PRO A 51 -0.03 10.03 -12.76
C PRO A 51 -0.73 8.68 -12.56
N GLY A 52 -1.05 8.01 -13.65
CA GLY A 52 -1.87 6.80 -13.68
C GLY A 52 -2.09 6.34 -15.13
N PRO A 53 -2.90 5.30 -15.38
CA PRO A 53 -3.07 4.75 -16.72
C PRO A 53 -3.65 5.73 -17.72
N PHE A 54 -4.66 6.50 -17.33
CA PHE A 54 -5.24 7.53 -18.19
C PHE A 54 -4.19 8.60 -18.55
N PHE A 55 -3.52 9.15 -17.54
CA PHE A 55 -2.43 10.11 -17.68
C PHE A 55 -1.30 9.57 -18.58
N ASN A 56 -0.91 8.30 -18.43
CA ASN A 56 0.16 7.69 -19.21
C ASN A 56 -0.29 7.30 -20.63
N ALA A 57 -1.53 6.83 -20.79
CA ALA A 57 -2.12 6.55 -22.11
C ALA A 57 -2.18 7.80 -22.98
N ALA A 58 -2.34 8.98 -22.39
CA ALA A 58 -2.25 10.26 -23.10
C ALA A 58 -0.89 10.51 -23.79
N ALA A 59 0.17 9.79 -23.40
CA ALA A 59 1.48 9.86 -24.05
C ALA A 59 1.59 8.99 -25.32
N ASP A 60 0.63 8.11 -25.58
CA ASP A 60 0.65 7.27 -26.77
C ASP A 60 0.54 8.13 -28.04
N SER A 61 1.45 7.91 -28.97
CA SER A 61 1.53 8.69 -30.21
C SER A 61 0.25 8.67 -31.06
N SER A 62 -0.61 7.66 -30.90
CA SER A 62 -1.90 7.56 -31.58
C SER A 62 -2.89 8.65 -31.16
N ILE A 63 -2.78 9.16 -29.93
CA ILE A 63 -3.62 10.24 -29.38
C ILE A 63 -3.49 11.54 -30.19
N ALA A 64 -2.34 11.77 -30.83
CA ALA A 64 -2.09 12.98 -31.61
C ALA A 64 -3.14 13.23 -32.70
N ALA A 65 -3.66 12.17 -33.34
CA ALA A 65 -4.68 12.32 -34.37
C ALA A 65 -6.00 12.85 -33.79
N THR A 66 -6.42 12.30 -32.64
CA THR A 66 -7.62 12.74 -31.92
C THR A 66 -7.47 14.18 -31.43
N LEU A 67 -6.34 14.52 -30.81
CA LEU A 67 -6.06 15.90 -30.37
C LEU A 67 -6.20 16.91 -31.52
N ASN A 68 -5.58 16.61 -32.68
CA ASN A 68 -5.66 17.50 -33.85
C ASN A 68 -7.10 17.67 -34.35
N ALA A 69 -7.91 16.59 -34.37
CA ALA A 69 -9.30 16.65 -34.80
C ALA A 69 -10.14 17.49 -33.83
N VAL A 70 -10.10 17.16 -32.54
CA VAL A 70 -10.87 17.84 -31.48
C VAL A 70 -10.50 19.32 -31.41
N PHE A 71 -9.21 19.68 -31.41
CA PHE A 71 -8.80 21.10 -31.34
C PHE A 71 -9.16 21.86 -32.62
N THR A 72 -9.15 21.19 -33.78
CA THR A 72 -9.60 21.80 -35.03
C THR A 72 -11.08 22.14 -35.00
N GLN A 73 -11.90 21.25 -34.44
CA GLN A 73 -13.33 21.46 -34.27
C GLN A 73 -13.62 22.52 -33.21
N LEU A 74 -12.99 22.41 -32.04
CA LEU A 74 -13.17 23.30 -30.89
C LEU A 74 -12.83 24.76 -31.23
N TYR A 75 -11.70 25.02 -31.89
CA TYR A 75 -11.23 26.38 -32.15
C TYR A 75 -11.48 26.88 -33.58
N GLY A 76 -11.97 26.03 -34.47
CA GLY A 76 -12.18 26.38 -35.89
C GLY A 76 -10.89 26.75 -36.64
N GLN A 77 -9.73 26.36 -36.12
CA GLN A 77 -8.40 26.55 -36.72
C GLN A 77 -7.82 25.20 -37.16
N SER A 78 -6.86 25.19 -38.10
CA SER A 78 -6.23 23.94 -38.52
C SER A 78 -5.13 23.53 -37.53
N PHE A 79 -5.22 22.34 -36.94
CA PHE A 79 -4.15 21.71 -36.15
C PHE A 79 -3.70 20.43 -36.84
N GLU A 80 -2.39 20.27 -37.06
CA GLU A 80 -1.82 19.09 -37.74
C GLU A 80 -0.62 18.47 -36.98
N SER A 81 -0.12 19.14 -35.94
CA SER A 81 1.15 18.80 -35.29
C SER A 81 1.06 18.69 -33.77
N LEU A 82 -0.16 18.68 -33.20
CA LEU A 82 -0.32 18.47 -31.76
C LEU A 82 0.30 17.13 -31.37
N SER A 83 1.08 17.16 -30.28
CA SER A 83 1.84 16.01 -29.81
C SER A 83 1.17 15.40 -28.58
N ALA A 84 1.13 14.07 -28.55
CA ALA A 84 0.80 13.31 -27.36
C ALA A 84 1.82 13.61 -26.25
N GLY A 85 1.41 13.39 -25.00
CA GLY A 85 2.23 13.59 -23.82
C GLY A 85 1.41 13.29 -22.58
N SER A 86 2.06 12.75 -21.55
CA SER A 86 1.33 12.36 -20.34
C SER A 86 0.58 13.55 -19.74
N GLY A 87 -0.66 13.33 -19.30
CA GLY A 87 -1.53 14.37 -18.72
C GLY A 87 -2.09 15.41 -19.71
N ARG A 88 -1.66 15.41 -20.98
CA ARG A 88 -2.18 16.38 -21.96
C ARG A 88 -3.64 16.17 -22.30
N LEU A 89 -4.12 14.93 -22.19
CA LEU A 89 -5.52 14.64 -22.47
C LEU A 89 -6.43 15.21 -21.39
N ASP A 90 -6.03 15.17 -20.12
CA ASP A 90 -6.74 15.81 -19.01
C ASP A 90 -6.94 17.31 -19.29
N ILE A 91 -5.88 18.00 -19.71
CA ILE A 91 -5.97 19.41 -20.11
C ILE A 91 -6.77 19.60 -21.40
N ALA A 92 -6.70 18.67 -22.36
CA ALA A 92 -7.53 18.72 -23.56
C ALA A 92 -9.03 18.64 -23.21
N ILE A 93 -9.40 17.77 -22.27
CA ILE A 93 -10.77 17.63 -21.75
C ILE A 93 -11.20 18.93 -21.08
N MET A 94 -10.38 19.49 -20.17
CA MET A 94 -10.70 20.75 -19.52
C MET A 94 -10.80 21.93 -20.51
N ASN A 95 -9.94 21.97 -21.54
CA ASN A 95 -10.02 22.97 -22.59
C ASN A 95 -11.31 22.83 -23.43
N ALA A 96 -11.76 21.59 -23.70
CA ALA A 96 -13.02 21.31 -24.39
C ALA A 96 -14.25 21.65 -23.54
N ILE A 97 -14.19 21.39 -22.23
CA ILE A 97 -15.23 21.79 -21.26
C ILE A 97 -15.27 23.32 -21.12
N GLY A 98 -14.14 24.00 -21.25
CA GLY A 98 -14.05 25.45 -21.17
C GLY A 98 -13.97 25.99 -19.74
N PHE A 99 -13.13 25.37 -18.90
CA PHE A 99 -12.81 25.91 -17.58
C PHE A 99 -12.25 27.34 -17.68
N ASP A 100 -12.68 28.21 -16.78
CA ASP A 100 -12.26 29.62 -16.71
C ASP A 100 -10.99 29.81 -15.85
N ALA A 101 -10.80 28.98 -14.82
CA ALA A 101 -9.62 28.95 -13.94
C ALA A 101 -9.60 27.64 -13.12
N SER A 102 -8.44 27.29 -12.58
CA SER A 102 -8.29 26.18 -11.64
C SER A 102 -7.29 26.51 -10.52
N ALA A 103 -7.50 25.99 -9.32
CA ALA A 103 -6.46 25.99 -8.29
C ALA A 103 -5.34 24.98 -8.64
N LEU A 104 -4.15 25.15 -8.06
CA LEU A 104 -3.17 24.06 -7.99
C LEU A 104 -3.49 23.17 -6.80
N GLY A 105 -3.66 21.88 -7.04
CA GLY A 105 -3.69 20.86 -6.01
C GLY A 105 -2.33 20.17 -5.80
N ASN A 106 -2.32 19.12 -4.99
CA ASN A 106 -1.10 18.35 -4.72
C ASN A 106 -0.74 17.38 -5.84
N HIS A 107 -1.70 16.64 -6.39
CA HIS A 107 -1.45 15.66 -7.45
C HIS A 107 -0.99 16.31 -8.76
N ASP A 108 -1.26 17.60 -8.97
CA ASP A 108 -0.65 18.39 -10.05
C ASP A 108 0.90 18.39 -10.01
N PHE A 109 1.51 18.13 -8.84
CA PHE A 109 2.97 18.04 -8.64
C PHE A 109 3.52 16.61 -8.56
N ASP A 110 2.69 15.56 -8.70
CA ASP A 110 3.13 14.18 -8.50
C ASP A 110 4.16 13.72 -9.55
N ALA A 111 4.04 14.22 -10.78
CA ALA A 111 5.04 14.03 -11.84
C ALA A 111 6.23 15.00 -11.73
N GLY A 112 6.35 15.72 -10.61
CA GLY A 112 7.32 16.78 -10.40
C GLY A 112 7.03 18.05 -11.21
N THR A 113 7.85 19.08 -11.02
CA THR A 113 7.64 20.38 -11.67
C THR A 113 7.84 20.35 -13.19
N ASP A 114 8.66 19.42 -13.69
CA ASP A 114 8.82 19.21 -15.13
C ASP A 114 7.62 18.48 -15.74
N GLY A 115 6.99 17.57 -15.00
CA GLY A 115 5.72 16.94 -15.36
C GLY A 115 4.60 17.98 -15.50
N LEU A 116 4.37 18.79 -14.47
CA LEU A 116 3.42 19.91 -14.52
C LEU A 116 3.72 20.86 -15.69
N LEU A 117 4.99 21.25 -15.87
CA LEU A 117 5.41 22.11 -16.98
C LEU A 117 5.04 21.49 -18.34
N SER A 118 5.28 20.19 -18.53
CA SER A 118 5.04 19.50 -19.81
C SER A 118 3.57 19.48 -20.23
N VAL A 119 2.67 19.61 -19.25
CA VAL A 119 1.22 19.61 -19.38
C VAL A 119 0.69 21.04 -19.59
N ILE A 120 1.12 22.02 -18.79
CA ILE A 120 0.53 23.37 -18.82
C ILE A 120 1.25 24.33 -19.80
N SER A 121 2.52 24.10 -20.10
CA SER A 121 3.32 24.99 -20.94
C SER A 121 2.96 24.84 -22.42
N PRO A 122 2.77 25.94 -23.16
CA PRO A 122 2.52 25.87 -24.59
C PRO A 122 3.82 25.54 -25.35
N SER A 123 3.68 24.80 -26.45
CA SER A 123 4.73 24.52 -27.45
C SER A 123 4.24 25.00 -28.82
N LEU A 124 4.24 26.32 -29.03
CA LEU A 124 3.63 26.96 -30.20
C LEU A 124 4.54 26.93 -31.44
N GLY A 125 3.92 26.74 -32.60
CA GLY A 125 4.54 26.89 -33.92
C GLY A 125 4.47 28.33 -34.45
N GLU A 126 4.78 28.52 -35.73
CA GLU A 126 4.51 29.81 -36.40
C GLU A 126 3.02 29.99 -36.73
N THR A 127 2.28 28.89 -36.81
CA THR A 127 0.84 28.80 -37.10
C THR A 127 0.17 27.74 -36.21
N THR A 128 -1.17 27.69 -36.20
CA THR A 128 -1.88 26.63 -35.47
C THR A 128 -1.57 25.24 -36.04
N ALA A 129 -1.27 25.13 -37.34
CA ALA A 129 -1.04 23.84 -38.01
C ALA A 129 0.27 23.16 -37.56
N ASP A 130 1.32 23.94 -37.27
CA ASP A 130 2.62 23.47 -36.78
C ASP A 130 2.79 23.64 -35.27
N THR A 131 1.72 23.97 -34.54
CA THR A 131 1.73 24.02 -33.08
C THR A 131 1.77 22.62 -32.49
N GLY A 132 2.74 22.38 -31.60
CA GLY A 132 2.95 21.10 -30.94
C GLY A 132 2.07 20.89 -29.71
N TRP A 133 1.74 21.97 -28.99
CA TRP A 133 0.84 21.93 -27.82
C TRP A 133 0.36 23.35 -27.46
N LEU A 134 -0.92 23.51 -27.09
CA LEU A 134 -1.44 24.83 -26.64
C LEU A 134 -1.25 25.08 -25.14
N GLY A 135 -0.97 24.05 -24.35
CA GLY A 135 -1.03 24.17 -22.89
C GLY A 135 -2.46 24.34 -22.39
N THR A 136 -2.59 24.86 -21.17
CA THR A 136 -3.89 25.21 -20.62
C THR A 136 -4.42 26.48 -21.29
N MET A 137 -5.74 26.55 -21.47
CA MET A 137 -6.43 27.75 -21.96
C MET A 137 -7.08 28.56 -20.84
N PHE A 138 -6.66 28.29 -19.61
CA PHE A 138 -7.07 28.92 -18.36
C PHE A 138 -5.87 29.03 -17.41
N PRO A 139 -5.90 29.97 -16.45
CA PRO A 139 -4.88 30.08 -15.40
C PRO A 139 -5.01 28.97 -14.36
N TYR A 140 -3.87 28.45 -13.94
CA TYR A 140 -3.69 27.78 -12.65
C TYR A 140 -3.38 28.82 -11.57
N LEU A 141 -4.04 28.69 -10.42
CA LEU A 141 -4.05 29.69 -9.37
C LEU A 141 -3.50 29.13 -8.05
N SER A 142 -2.58 29.86 -7.44
CA SER A 142 -2.17 29.65 -6.04
C SER A 142 -1.49 30.90 -5.48
N ALA A 143 -2.08 31.48 -4.44
CA ALA A 143 -1.57 32.68 -3.78
C ALA A 143 -0.46 32.36 -2.76
N ASN A 144 -0.35 31.11 -2.31
CA ASN A 144 0.59 30.69 -1.28
C ASN A 144 1.73 29.80 -1.81
N LEU A 145 1.95 29.76 -3.12
CA LEU A 145 3.12 29.15 -3.75
C LEU A 145 4.04 30.21 -4.36
N ASP A 146 5.34 30.12 -4.07
CA ASP A 146 6.39 30.94 -4.68
C ASP A 146 7.20 30.11 -5.69
N PHE A 147 7.07 30.49 -6.96
CA PHE A 147 7.74 29.84 -8.08
C PHE A 147 9.13 30.41 -8.39
N SER A 148 9.56 31.49 -7.73
CA SER A 148 10.74 32.28 -8.12
C SER A 148 12.05 31.48 -8.16
N ALA A 149 12.21 30.51 -7.26
CA ALA A 149 13.38 29.64 -7.18
C ALA A 149 13.33 28.46 -8.18
N ASN A 150 12.18 28.18 -8.79
CA ASN A 150 12.01 27.09 -9.75
C ASN A 150 12.34 27.56 -11.18
N SER A 151 13.40 27.01 -11.77
CA SER A 151 13.86 27.40 -13.11
C SER A 151 12.91 27.03 -14.26
N SER A 152 12.00 26.08 -14.03
CA SER A 152 11.07 25.54 -15.03
C SER A 152 9.77 26.34 -15.06
N LEU A 153 9.16 26.56 -13.89
CA LEU A 153 7.82 27.17 -13.76
C LEU A 153 7.82 28.69 -13.62
N ASN A 154 8.93 29.32 -13.18
CA ASN A 154 8.97 30.77 -12.95
C ASN A 154 8.65 31.60 -14.20
N ALA A 155 8.92 31.07 -15.39
CA ALA A 155 8.68 31.75 -16.66
C ALA A 155 7.20 31.77 -17.06
N LEU A 156 6.39 30.90 -16.43
CA LEU A 156 4.94 30.83 -16.64
C LEU A 156 4.16 31.61 -15.57
N TYR A 157 4.82 32.08 -14.52
CA TYR A 157 4.19 32.81 -13.43
C TYR A 157 4.12 34.31 -13.71
N THR A 158 3.02 34.93 -13.28
CA THR A 158 2.86 36.39 -13.27
C THR A 158 2.30 36.88 -11.93
N ASP A 159 2.86 37.99 -11.45
CA ASP A 159 2.32 38.77 -10.33
C ASP A 159 1.26 39.78 -10.78
N GLU A 160 1.13 40.01 -12.09
CA GLU A 160 0.16 40.97 -12.64
C GLU A 160 -1.27 40.42 -12.49
N LEU A 161 -2.20 41.30 -12.10
CA LEU A 161 -3.63 40.98 -12.10
C LEU A 161 -4.14 41.07 -13.54
N LEU A 162 -4.41 39.92 -14.14
CA LEU A 162 -4.81 39.78 -15.55
C LEU A 162 -6.23 39.20 -15.65
N ALA A 163 -6.85 39.38 -16.83
CA ALA A 163 -8.08 38.68 -17.14
C ALA A 163 -7.77 37.21 -17.48
N ASN A 164 -8.71 36.29 -17.23
CA ASN A 164 -8.48 34.87 -17.51
C ASN A 164 -8.15 34.59 -18.99
N THR A 165 -8.70 35.39 -19.91
CA THR A 165 -8.40 35.33 -21.34
C THR A 165 -6.95 35.67 -21.69
N ASP A 166 -6.23 36.41 -20.84
CA ASP A 166 -4.82 36.77 -21.09
C ASP A 166 -3.85 35.60 -20.88
N PHE A 167 -4.32 34.50 -20.26
CA PHE A 167 -3.56 33.25 -20.09
C PHE A 167 -3.69 32.31 -21.30
N GLN A 168 -4.56 32.64 -22.25
CA GLN A 168 -4.82 31.80 -23.43
C GLN A 168 -3.68 31.88 -24.45
N SER A 169 -3.29 30.73 -25.00
CA SER A 169 -2.28 30.65 -26.06
C SER A 169 -2.84 30.81 -27.48
N LEU A 170 -4.16 30.96 -27.59
CA LEU A 170 -4.91 31.24 -28.80
C LEU A 170 -6.00 32.25 -28.46
N ASN A 171 -6.02 33.40 -29.13
CA ASN A 171 -7.02 34.44 -28.86
C ASN A 171 -8.34 34.18 -29.61
N ALA A 172 -9.35 35.00 -29.33
CA ALA A 172 -10.67 34.90 -29.95
C ALA A 172 -10.67 35.10 -31.49
N ASP A 173 -9.63 35.72 -32.06
CA ASP A 173 -9.45 35.86 -33.51
C ASP A 173 -8.77 34.63 -34.15
N GLY A 174 -8.38 33.64 -33.34
CA GLY A 174 -7.67 32.43 -33.78
C GLY A 174 -6.17 32.65 -33.99
N GLU A 175 -5.59 33.70 -33.42
CA GLU A 175 -4.17 33.99 -33.50
C GLU A 175 -3.41 33.46 -32.28
N LEU A 176 -2.23 32.87 -32.50
CA LEU A 176 -1.37 32.36 -31.44
C LEU A 176 -0.80 33.50 -30.59
N VAL A 177 -0.84 33.33 -29.27
CA VAL A 177 -0.31 34.28 -28.28
C VAL A 177 0.91 33.68 -27.62
N THR A 178 2.09 34.20 -27.96
CA THR A 178 3.36 33.75 -27.40
C THR A 178 3.64 34.39 -26.05
N GLY A 179 4.05 33.59 -25.06
CA GLY A 179 4.46 34.09 -23.74
C GLY A 179 3.31 34.46 -22.81
N ALA A 180 2.09 33.99 -23.09
CA ALA A 180 0.99 34.06 -22.14
C ALA A 180 1.38 33.29 -20.85
N PRO A 181 1.23 33.89 -19.66
CA PRO A 181 1.46 33.19 -18.40
C PRO A 181 0.45 32.05 -18.25
N LYS A 182 0.76 31.11 -17.35
CA LYS A 182 -0.12 29.97 -16.99
C LYS A 182 -0.39 29.89 -15.49
N LEU A 183 0.43 30.55 -14.68
CA LEU A 183 0.38 30.52 -13.23
C LEU A 183 0.19 31.95 -12.69
N ALA A 184 -0.68 32.13 -11.70
CA ALA A 184 -0.87 33.38 -10.99
C ALA A 184 -1.42 33.13 -9.57
N ALA A 185 -1.46 34.17 -8.72
CA ALA A 185 -2.18 34.09 -7.45
C ALA A 185 -3.70 34.23 -7.66
N SER A 186 -4.11 35.09 -8.60
CA SER A 186 -5.50 35.39 -8.90
C SER A 186 -5.72 35.77 -10.37
N THR A 187 -6.98 35.82 -10.79
CA THR A 187 -7.41 36.28 -12.11
C THR A 187 -8.76 37.00 -12.04
N ILE A 188 -9.10 37.75 -13.11
CA ILE A 188 -10.41 38.38 -13.28
C ILE A 188 -11.17 37.70 -14.43
N ILE A 189 -12.43 37.35 -14.17
CA ILE A 189 -13.37 36.87 -15.19
C ILE A 189 -14.42 37.96 -15.41
N GLU A 190 -14.66 38.34 -16.67
CA GLU A 190 -15.71 39.31 -17.04
C GLU A 190 -16.94 38.58 -17.60
N ARG A 191 -18.14 38.94 -17.09
CA ARG A 191 -19.44 38.47 -17.59
C ARG A 191 -20.45 39.60 -17.54
N ASP A 192 -21.10 39.88 -18.67
CA ASP A 192 -22.08 40.98 -18.85
C ASP A 192 -21.63 42.35 -18.27
N GLY A 193 -20.33 42.62 -18.29
CA GLY A 193 -19.72 43.88 -17.81
C GLY A 193 -19.48 43.95 -16.30
N GLU A 194 -19.73 42.86 -15.56
CA GLU A 194 -19.31 42.69 -14.17
C GLU A 194 -18.02 41.88 -14.10
N GLN A 195 -17.19 42.17 -13.10
CA GLN A 195 -15.92 41.49 -12.86
C GLN A 195 -16.04 40.55 -11.66
N ILE A 196 -15.56 39.32 -11.81
CA ILE A 196 -15.47 38.30 -10.76
C ILE A 196 -14.00 38.02 -10.54
N GLY A 197 -13.54 38.16 -9.30
CA GLY A 197 -12.18 37.83 -8.89
C GLY A 197 -12.11 36.37 -8.48
N VAL A 198 -11.13 35.63 -8.99
CA VAL A 198 -10.88 34.25 -8.59
C VAL A 198 -9.46 34.15 -8.05
N ILE A 199 -9.30 33.59 -6.86
CA ILE A 199 -8.03 33.44 -6.15
C ILE A 199 -7.80 31.95 -5.88
N GLY A 200 -6.55 31.50 -5.99
CA GLY A 200 -6.18 30.11 -5.69
C GLY A 200 -5.49 29.95 -4.33
N ALA A 201 -5.66 28.79 -3.69
CA ALA A 201 -4.84 28.37 -2.56
C ALA A 201 -4.55 26.86 -2.61
N THR A 202 -3.33 26.47 -2.23
CA THR A 202 -2.86 25.08 -2.23
C THR A 202 -2.50 24.65 -0.81
N THR A 203 -2.64 23.37 -0.47
CA THR A 203 -2.32 22.83 0.86
C THR A 203 -0.92 23.22 1.36
N GLN A 204 -0.83 23.61 2.64
CA GLN A 204 0.43 24.01 3.29
C GLN A 204 1.39 22.84 3.48
N VAL A 205 0.90 21.60 3.41
CA VAL A 205 1.70 20.38 3.58
C VAL A 205 2.14 19.76 2.24
N LEU A 206 2.01 20.48 1.12
CA LEU A 206 2.32 19.99 -0.24
C LEU A 206 3.66 19.25 -0.35
N ALA A 207 4.74 19.80 0.21
CA ALA A 207 6.08 19.20 0.15
C ALA A 207 6.22 17.84 0.90
N SER A 208 5.23 17.49 1.73
CA SER A 208 5.18 16.20 2.44
C SER A 208 4.33 15.15 1.73
N ILE A 209 3.49 15.56 0.77
CA ILE A 209 2.52 14.69 0.10
C ILE A 209 2.70 14.61 -1.42
N SER A 210 3.48 15.51 -2.03
CA SER A 210 3.81 15.50 -3.46
C SER A 210 5.24 16.00 -3.73
N SER A 211 5.57 16.28 -4.99
CA SER A 211 6.94 16.60 -5.46
C SER A 211 7.08 18.02 -6.04
N PRO A 212 6.84 19.10 -5.25
CA PRO A 212 6.91 20.49 -5.74
C PRO A 212 8.33 20.99 -6.05
N GLY A 213 9.37 20.19 -5.78
CA GLY A 213 10.77 20.57 -6.01
C GLY A 213 11.14 21.86 -5.27
N ASN A 214 11.64 22.85 -6.01
CA ASN A 214 12.02 24.16 -5.47
C ASN A 214 10.87 25.20 -5.47
N VAL A 215 9.63 24.80 -5.71
CA VAL A 215 8.48 25.69 -5.49
C VAL A 215 8.26 25.78 -3.97
N GLU A 216 8.40 26.97 -3.41
CA GLU A 216 8.26 27.19 -1.98
C GLU A 216 6.78 27.32 -1.61
N VAL A 217 6.36 26.61 -0.57
CA VAL A 217 5.03 26.78 0.03
C VAL A 217 5.15 27.86 1.11
N LEU A 218 4.57 29.03 0.85
CA LEU A 218 4.56 30.12 1.82
C LEU A 218 3.77 29.67 3.04
N SER A 219 4.38 29.78 4.24
CA SER A 219 3.89 29.20 5.50
C SER A 219 3.73 27.67 5.51
N GLY A 220 4.50 26.93 4.70
CA GLY A 220 4.38 25.48 4.57
C GLY A 220 4.87 24.65 5.76
N GLY A 221 4.51 23.37 5.75
CA GLY A 221 4.96 22.33 6.68
C GLY A 221 3.93 21.88 7.72
N VAL A 222 2.93 22.71 8.02
CA VAL A 222 1.77 22.40 8.87
C VAL A 222 0.55 23.21 8.42
N ASP A 223 -0.66 22.73 8.69
CA ASP A 223 -1.89 23.48 8.44
C ASP A 223 -2.07 24.59 9.48
N ASP A 224 -1.91 25.84 9.05
CA ASP A 224 -2.06 27.07 9.85
C ASP A 224 -2.89 28.09 9.06
N MET A 225 -4.20 28.11 9.33
CA MET A 225 -5.15 28.96 8.62
C MET A 225 -5.01 30.45 8.94
N GLU A 226 -4.46 30.81 10.11
CA GLU A 226 -4.17 32.23 10.41
C GLU A 226 -3.01 32.72 9.54
N ALA A 227 -1.93 31.94 9.43
CA ALA A 227 -0.82 32.26 8.55
C ALA A 227 -1.22 32.25 7.07
N LEU A 228 -2.03 31.29 6.64
CA LEU A 228 -2.54 31.23 5.28
C LEU A 228 -3.43 32.44 4.95
N ALA A 229 -4.31 32.86 5.88
CA ALA A 229 -5.12 34.06 5.70
C ALA A 229 -4.26 35.33 5.55
N GLU A 230 -3.17 35.46 6.31
CA GLU A 230 -2.22 36.58 6.16
C GLU A 230 -1.56 36.64 4.77
N ILE A 231 -1.41 35.49 4.10
CA ILE A 231 -0.84 35.38 2.74
C ILE A 231 -1.89 35.68 1.67
N ILE A 232 -3.11 35.18 1.83
CA ILE A 232 -4.18 35.34 0.83
C ILE A 232 -4.78 36.75 0.86
N GLN A 233 -4.96 37.35 2.04
CA GLN A 233 -5.67 38.63 2.19
C GLN A 233 -5.11 39.76 1.32
N PRO A 234 -3.78 39.96 1.19
CA PRO A 234 -3.24 41.00 0.30
C PRO A 234 -3.66 40.85 -1.18
N GLU A 235 -3.89 39.63 -1.66
CA GLU A 235 -4.36 39.40 -3.03
C GLU A 235 -5.87 39.66 -3.16
N ILE A 236 -6.67 39.37 -2.12
CA ILE A 236 -8.08 39.83 -2.07
C ILE A 236 -8.14 41.35 -2.10
N ASP A 237 -7.33 42.02 -1.27
CA ASP A 237 -7.27 43.49 -1.21
C ASP A 237 -6.89 44.10 -2.57
N LYS A 238 -5.99 43.45 -3.33
CA LYS A 238 -5.60 43.85 -4.68
C LYS A 238 -6.75 43.79 -5.69
N LEU A 239 -7.62 42.77 -5.59
CA LEU A 239 -8.84 42.66 -6.41
C LEU A 239 -9.87 43.74 -6.02
N LEU A 240 -10.09 43.95 -4.72
CA LEU A 240 -10.98 45.00 -4.21
C LEU A 240 -10.51 46.40 -4.63
N ASP A 241 -9.20 46.67 -4.56
CA ASP A 241 -8.59 47.93 -5.02
C ASP A 241 -8.71 48.12 -6.53
N ALA A 242 -8.80 47.03 -7.30
CA ALA A 242 -9.08 47.06 -8.74
C ALA A 242 -10.58 47.30 -9.05
N GLY A 243 -11.44 47.33 -8.03
CA GLY A 243 -12.88 47.54 -8.15
C GLY A 243 -13.70 46.26 -8.34
N VAL A 244 -13.09 45.09 -8.17
CA VAL A 244 -13.76 43.79 -8.21
C VAL A 244 -14.35 43.52 -6.83
N ASN A 245 -15.67 43.28 -6.75
CA ASN A 245 -16.38 43.11 -5.48
C ASN A 245 -17.14 41.79 -5.36
N LYS A 246 -16.79 40.80 -6.19
CA LYS A 246 -17.33 39.44 -6.16
C LYS A 246 -16.14 38.51 -6.19
N ILE A 247 -15.81 37.88 -5.06
CA ILE A 247 -14.56 37.16 -4.86
C ILE A 247 -14.85 35.69 -4.58
N VAL A 248 -14.29 34.83 -5.44
CA VAL A 248 -14.33 33.38 -5.32
C VAL A 248 -12.93 32.87 -4.96
N LEU A 249 -12.83 32.08 -3.91
CA LEU A 249 -11.62 31.32 -3.58
C LEU A 249 -11.79 29.89 -4.10
N VAL A 250 -10.91 29.46 -5.00
CA VAL A 250 -10.72 28.03 -5.32
C VAL A 250 -9.56 27.51 -4.48
N SER A 251 -9.79 26.52 -3.64
CA SER A 251 -8.76 26.02 -2.72
C SER A 251 -8.65 24.51 -2.73
N HIS A 252 -7.43 24.04 -2.50
CA HIS A 252 -7.09 22.63 -2.45
C HIS A 252 -6.37 22.30 -1.14
N LEU A 253 -7.09 22.31 -0.02
CA LEU A 253 -6.50 22.19 1.32
C LEU A 253 -6.56 20.78 1.91
N GLN A 254 -6.97 19.77 1.14
CA GLN A 254 -7.03 18.34 1.54
C GLN A 254 -8.13 17.99 2.58
N GLN A 255 -8.73 18.98 3.24
CA GLN A 255 -9.80 18.77 4.21
C GLN A 255 -10.74 19.98 4.24
N ILE A 256 -12.02 19.82 3.86
CA ILE A 256 -13.04 20.89 3.87
C ILE A 256 -13.16 21.67 5.20
N ALA A 257 -12.75 21.07 6.33
CA ALA A 257 -12.72 21.73 7.63
C ALA A 257 -11.74 22.93 7.67
N LEU A 258 -10.69 22.88 6.86
CA LEU A 258 -9.69 23.96 6.74
C LEU A 258 -10.29 25.15 5.98
N GLU A 259 -11.00 24.93 4.89
CA GLU A 259 -11.75 25.97 4.18
C GLU A 259 -12.78 26.66 5.08
N LYS A 260 -13.51 25.88 5.88
CA LYS A 260 -14.46 26.42 6.87
C LYS A 260 -13.78 27.30 7.92
N ALA A 261 -12.59 26.91 8.37
CA ALA A 261 -11.80 27.70 9.31
C ALA A 261 -11.24 28.97 8.66
N LEU A 262 -10.75 28.86 7.42
CA LEU A 262 -10.18 29.94 6.65
C LEU A 262 -11.22 31.02 6.30
N ALA A 263 -12.45 30.63 5.98
CA ALA A 263 -13.54 31.55 5.63
C ALA A 263 -13.69 32.70 6.63
N GLY A 264 -13.71 32.39 7.93
CA GLY A 264 -13.90 33.39 9.00
C GLY A 264 -12.69 34.30 9.26
N LEU A 265 -11.56 34.07 8.58
CA LEU A 265 -10.32 34.82 8.73
C LEU A 265 -10.08 35.80 7.56
N LEU A 266 -10.73 35.58 6.42
CA LEU A 266 -10.62 36.40 5.22
C LEU A 266 -11.70 37.48 5.18
N SER A 267 -11.34 38.70 4.76
CA SER A 267 -12.25 39.82 4.49
C SER A 267 -12.53 39.90 2.99
N GLY A 268 -13.79 40.10 2.60
CA GLY A 268 -14.20 40.28 1.20
C GLY A 268 -14.34 39.01 0.33
N VAL A 269 -14.14 37.80 0.87
CA VAL A 269 -14.47 36.55 0.17
C VAL A 269 -15.97 36.27 0.24
N ASP A 270 -16.56 35.78 -0.87
CA ASP A 270 -18.01 35.51 -0.97
C ASP A 270 -18.32 34.02 -1.20
N VAL A 271 -17.48 33.32 -1.96
CA VAL A 271 -17.64 31.89 -2.27
C VAL A 271 -16.31 31.18 -2.11
N ILE A 272 -16.33 29.99 -1.52
CA ILE A 272 -15.18 29.08 -1.48
C ILE A 272 -15.56 27.76 -2.15
N ILE A 273 -14.77 27.34 -3.13
CA ILE A 273 -14.85 26.03 -3.76
C ILE A 273 -13.71 25.20 -3.16
N ALA A 274 -14.06 24.23 -2.33
CA ALA A 274 -13.11 23.37 -1.64
C ALA A 274 -12.78 22.13 -2.49
N GLY A 275 -11.52 21.67 -2.42
CA GLY A 275 -11.02 20.47 -3.08
C GLY A 275 -9.96 19.75 -2.26
N GLY A 276 -9.64 18.52 -2.66
CA GLY A 276 -8.63 17.65 -2.02
C GLY A 276 -9.18 16.72 -0.94
N SER A 277 -10.47 16.81 -0.63
CA SER A 277 -11.10 15.99 0.41
C SER A 277 -12.24 15.11 -0.09
N ASP A 278 -12.46 15.04 -1.41
CA ASP A 278 -13.50 14.24 -2.06
C ASP A 278 -14.89 14.40 -1.42
N THR A 279 -15.15 15.59 -0.89
CA THR A 279 -16.30 15.80 -0.01
C THR A 279 -17.52 16.14 -0.85
N LEU A 280 -18.43 15.17 -0.99
CA LEU A 280 -19.72 15.40 -1.61
C LEU A 280 -20.65 16.22 -0.70
N LEU A 281 -20.95 17.44 -1.12
CA LEU A 281 -22.07 18.23 -0.59
C LEU A 281 -23.30 18.02 -1.45
N ALA A 282 -24.40 17.57 -0.87
CA ALA A 282 -25.67 17.42 -1.57
C ALA A 282 -26.86 17.65 -0.63
N ASP A 283 -27.94 18.21 -1.14
CA ASP A 283 -29.19 18.40 -0.40
C ASP A 283 -30.23 17.30 -0.67
N ALA A 284 -31.47 17.49 -0.21
CA ALA A 284 -32.51 16.47 -0.36
C ALA A 284 -33.00 16.35 -1.81
N GLU A 285 -33.00 17.44 -2.55
CA GLU A 285 -33.37 17.55 -3.96
C GLU A 285 -32.34 16.85 -4.85
N ASP A 286 -31.05 16.97 -4.52
CA ASP A 286 -29.96 16.23 -5.17
C ASP A 286 -30.10 14.71 -4.97
N VAL A 287 -30.37 14.27 -3.74
CA VAL A 287 -30.61 12.86 -3.43
C VAL A 287 -31.85 12.32 -4.14
N GLU A 288 -32.93 13.12 -4.24
CA GLU A 288 -34.13 12.73 -4.98
C GLU A 288 -33.87 12.64 -6.50
N ARG A 289 -33.00 13.51 -7.02
CA ARG A 289 -32.61 13.55 -8.43
C ARG A 289 -31.71 12.39 -8.84
N GLY A 290 -30.91 11.88 -7.91
CA GLY A 290 -30.03 10.73 -8.09
C GLY A 290 -28.56 11.10 -7.97
N LEU A 291 -27.89 10.47 -7.01
CA LEU A 291 -26.43 10.51 -6.85
C LEU A 291 -25.81 9.30 -7.58
N GLN A 292 -24.47 9.25 -7.64
CA GLN A 292 -23.77 8.03 -8.06
C GLN A 292 -24.10 6.87 -7.12
N ASP A 293 -24.04 5.64 -7.65
CA ASP A 293 -24.40 4.44 -6.89
C ASP A 293 -23.45 4.24 -5.71
N GLY A 294 -24.02 4.25 -4.49
CA GLY A 294 -23.28 4.05 -3.23
C GLY A 294 -22.92 5.35 -2.51
N ASP A 295 -23.02 6.50 -3.17
CA ASP A 295 -22.63 7.76 -2.58
C ASP A 295 -23.58 8.25 -1.50
N THR A 296 -23.01 8.89 -0.47
CA THR A 296 -23.76 9.56 0.58
C THR A 296 -23.18 10.95 0.85
N PRO A 297 -24.02 12.00 0.93
CA PRO A 297 -23.51 13.35 1.16
C PRO A 297 -22.99 13.50 2.58
N ALA A 298 -21.85 14.19 2.72
CA ALA A 298 -21.26 14.50 4.01
C ALA A 298 -22.07 15.57 4.78
N GLU A 299 -22.61 16.55 4.05
CA GLU A 299 -23.49 17.61 4.55
C GLU A 299 -24.27 18.27 3.38
N THR A 300 -25.11 19.25 3.72
CA THR A 300 -25.99 19.97 2.77
C THR A 300 -25.22 20.94 1.87
N TYR A 301 -25.67 21.04 0.61
CA TYR A 301 -25.16 22.00 -0.38
C TYR A 301 -25.99 23.31 -0.40
N PRO A 302 -25.37 24.51 -0.44
CA PRO A 302 -24.02 24.82 -0.01
C PRO A 302 -23.93 24.87 1.53
N PHE A 303 -22.71 24.79 2.08
CA PHE A 303 -22.47 25.13 3.48
C PHE A 303 -22.37 26.66 3.64
N LEU A 304 -23.21 27.25 4.49
CA LEU A 304 -23.22 28.71 4.71
C LEU A 304 -22.49 29.10 6.01
N THR A 305 -21.62 30.11 5.90
CA THR A 305 -20.89 30.72 7.02
C THR A 305 -20.75 32.23 6.81
N THR A 306 -19.86 32.89 7.56
CA THR A 306 -19.53 34.31 7.38
C THR A 306 -18.04 34.54 7.26
N ASN A 307 -17.65 35.54 6.49
CA ASN A 307 -16.28 36.04 6.40
C ASN A 307 -15.90 36.90 7.62
N ALA A 308 -14.67 37.43 7.64
CA ALA A 308 -14.16 38.28 8.73
C ALA A 308 -14.92 39.61 8.90
N ASP A 309 -15.62 40.08 7.85
CA ASP A 309 -16.47 41.28 7.88
C ASP A 309 -17.87 41.00 8.46
N GLY A 310 -18.22 39.71 8.58
CA GLY A 310 -19.53 39.24 9.00
C GLY A 310 -20.53 39.09 7.85
N ASP A 311 -20.07 39.20 6.61
CA ASP A 311 -20.90 38.99 5.41
C ASP A 311 -21.03 37.49 5.09
N PRO A 312 -22.13 37.05 4.45
CA PRO A 312 -22.36 35.63 4.15
C PRO A 312 -21.35 35.06 3.16
N VAL A 313 -20.92 33.82 3.41
CA VAL A 313 -20.06 33.03 2.51
C VAL A 313 -20.72 31.69 2.21
N ALA A 314 -20.70 31.28 0.94
CA ALA A 314 -21.07 29.93 0.52
C ALA A 314 -19.82 29.08 0.29
N ILE A 315 -19.75 27.91 0.93
CA ILE A 315 -18.70 26.91 0.70
C ILE A 315 -19.34 25.73 -0.04
N VAL A 316 -18.72 25.33 -1.13
CA VAL A 316 -19.18 24.25 -2.01
C VAL A 316 -18.05 23.25 -2.26
N SER A 317 -18.40 21.99 -2.46
CA SER A 317 -17.49 20.89 -2.81
C SER A 317 -18.29 19.81 -3.53
N THR A 318 -17.62 19.03 -4.35
CA THR A 318 -18.14 17.80 -4.97
C THR A 318 -17.18 16.65 -4.70
N ASP A 319 -17.60 15.43 -5.03
CA ASP A 319 -16.68 14.31 -5.15
C ASP A 319 -15.84 14.41 -6.43
N GLY A 320 -14.72 13.69 -6.48
CA GLY A 320 -13.72 13.71 -7.54
C GLY A 320 -14.04 12.86 -8.77
N GLU A 321 -13.04 12.63 -9.62
CA GLU A 321 -13.03 11.77 -10.82
C GLU A 321 -14.19 12.06 -11.81
N TYR A 322 -14.46 13.35 -12.05
CA TYR A 322 -15.58 13.82 -12.90
C TYR A 322 -16.96 13.33 -12.45
N SER A 323 -17.12 12.89 -11.20
CA SER A 323 -18.34 12.23 -10.73
C SER A 323 -19.55 13.17 -10.64
N TYR A 324 -19.31 14.47 -10.40
CA TYR A 324 -20.37 15.47 -10.27
C TYR A 324 -20.00 16.82 -10.88
N VAL A 325 -20.95 17.46 -11.55
CA VAL A 325 -20.92 18.90 -11.82
C VAL A 325 -21.58 19.63 -10.66
N GLY A 326 -20.81 20.36 -9.86
CA GLY A 326 -21.34 21.23 -8.83
C GLY A 326 -21.95 22.49 -9.45
N ARG A 327 -23.11 22.92 -8.98
CA ARG A 327 -23.80 24.12 -9.49
C ARG A 327 -24.22 25.03 -8.34
N LEU A 328 -23.70 26.25 -8.31
CA LEU A 328 -24.12 27.29 -7.38
C LEU A 328 -24.71 28.47 -8.16
N VAL A 329 -25.98 28.78 -7.95
CA VAL A 329 -26.64 29.97 -8.51
C VAL A 329 -26.93 30.95 -7.39
N VAL A 330 -26.22 32.09 -7.40
CA VAL A 330 -26.29 33.10 -6.34
C VAL A 330 -26.49 34.50 -6.93
N THR A 331 -27.13 35.36 -6.15
CA THR A 331 -27.31 36.78 -6.50
C THR A 331 -26.51 37.65 -5.55
N PHE A 332 -25.78 38.60 -6.13
CA PHE A 332 -25.03 39.62 -5.40
C PHE A 332 -25.79 40.94 -5.43
N ASP A 333 -25.74 41.69 -4.34
CA ASP A 333 -26.26 43.04 -4.28
C ASP A 333 -25.33 44.07 -4.94
N ASP A 334 -25.67 45.36 -4.83
CA ASP A 334 -24.91 46.45 -5.45
C ASP A 334 -23.52 46.65 -4.81
N ASP A 335 -23.34 46.21 -3.56
CA ASP A 335 -22.06 46.27 -2.84
C ASP A 335 -21.22 45.00 -3.07
N GLY A 336 -21.80 43.98 -3.70
CA GLY A 336 -21.13 42.71 -3.99
C GLY A 336 -21.36 41.63 -2.94
N VAL A 337 -22.26 41.87 -1.98
CA VAL A 337 -22.56 40.90 -0.91
C VAL A 337 -23.55 39.85 -1.39
N LEU A 338 -23.30 38.59 -1.03
CA LEU A 338 -24.15 37.45 -1.36
C LEU A 338 -25.54 37.53 -0.69
N ASP A 339 -26.61 37.50 -1.49
CA ASP A 339 -27.98 37.38 -1.00
C ASP A 339 -28.34 35.90 -0.80
N THR A 340 -28.23 35.41 0.43
CA THR A 340 -28.53 34.00 0.75
C THR A 340 -29.98 33.61 0.46
N SER A 341 -30.90 34.57 0.31
CA SER A 341 -32.29 34.28 -0.04
C SER A 341 -32.50 33.96 -1.51
N SER A 342 -31.47 34.14 -2.36
CA SER A 342 -31.51 33.72 -3.76
C SER A 342 -31.18 32.24 -3.98
N LEU A 343 -30.69 31.54 -2.97
CA LEU A 343 -30.35 30.12 -3.06
C LEU A 343 -31.63 29.29 -3.19
N ASP A 344 -31.65 28.44 -4.21
CA ASP A 344 -32.76 27.54 -4.53
C ASP A 344 -32.20 26.13 -4.69
N GLU A 345 -32.56 25.24 -3.76
CA GLU A 345 -32.17 23.81 -3.70
C GLU A 345 -32.66 23.05 -4.95
N ALA A 346 -33.70 23.53 -5.65
CA ALA A 346 -34.13 22.94 -6.92
C ALA A 346 -33.24 23.33 -8.11
N VAL A 347 -32.32 24.28 -7.93
CA VAL A 347 -31.46 24.83 -8.99
C VAL A 347 -29.98 24.59 -8.69
N SER A 348 -29.55 24.86 -7.47
CA SER A 348 -28.17 24.70 -7.00
C SER A 348 -28.02 23.36 -6.29
N GLY A 349 -26.92 22.66 -6.52
CA GLY A 349 -26.68 21.31 -6.00
C GLY A 349 -25.61 20.56 -6.80
N ALA A 350 -25.41 19.28 -6.47
CA ALA A 350 -24.44 18.42 -7.14
C ALA A 350 -25.10 17.55 -8.22
N PHE A 351 -24.67 17.65 -9.48
CA PHE A 351 -25.24 16.90 -10.61
C PHE A 351 -24.37 15.70 -10.97
N ALA A 352 -24.84 14.49 -10.66
CA ALA A 352 -24.11 13.25 -10.96
C ALA A 352 -23.87 13.10 -12.47
N ALA A 353 -22.63 12.76 -12.86
CA ALA A 353 -22.23 12.56 -14.25
C ALA A 353 -22.65 11.18 -14.79
N THR A 354 -23.95 10.88 -14.74
CA THR A 354 -24.54 9.62 -15.20
C THR A 354 -25.31 9.78 -16.51
N GLU A 355 -25.52 8.67 -17.23
CA GLU A 355 -26.35 8.66 -18.43
C GLU A 355 -27.80 9.09 -18.12
N GLU A 356 -28.34 8.66 -16.98
CA GLU A 356 -29.69 9.02 -16.54
C GLU A 356 -29.83 10.52 -16.28
N GLN A 357 -28.81 11.15 -15.70
CA GLN A 357 -28.82 12.58 -15.43
C GLN A 357 -28.72 13.38 -16.73
N VAL A 358 -27.91 12.92 -17.70
CA VAL A 358 -27.83 13.52 -19.04
C VAL A 358 -29.18 13.37 -19.77
N GLU A 359 -29.79 12.18 -19.76
CA GLU A 359 -31.11 11.94 -20.36
C GLU A 359 -32.19 12.84 -19.70
N ALA A 360 -32.14 13.02 -18.39
CA ALA A 360 -33.08 13.88 -17.66
C ALA A 360 -32.98 15.36 -18.06
N LEU A 361 -31.78 15.87 -18.32
CA LEU A 361 -31.56 17.27 -18.72
C LEU A 361 -31.93 17.51 -20.20
N TYR A 362 -31.45 16.64 -21.10
CA TYR A 362 -31.65 16.81 -22.54
C TYR A 362 -33.00 16.30 -23.03
N GLY A 363 -33.61 15.33 -22.35
CA GLY A 363 -34.86 14.69 -22.75
C GLY A 363 -34.73 14.02 -24.12
N SER A 364 -35.26 14.65 -25.17
CA SER A 364 -35.12 14.17 -26.56
C SER A 364 -34.02 14.89 -27.36
N GLY A 365 -33.28 15.80 -26.71
CA GLY A 365 -32.11 16.45 -27.28
C GLY A 365 -30.94 15.47 -27.40
N ASP A 366 -29.97 15.80 -28.25
CA ASP A 366 -28.76 15.02 -28.43
C ASP A 366 -27.61 15.69 -27.66
N ALA A 367 -27.24 15.12 -26.53
CA ALA A 367 -26.17 15.62 -25.66
C ALA A 367 -24.77 15.48 -26.29
N PHE A 368 -24.64 14.56 -27.26
CA PHE A 368 -23.41 14.22 -27.97
C PHE A 368 -23.54 14.58 -29.45
N ALA A 369 -24.27 15.66 -29.76
CA ALA A 369 -24.34 16.18 -31.11
C ALA A 369 -22.97 16.66 -31.59
N ASP A 370 -22.64 16.43 -32.86
CA ASP A 370 -21.37 16.82 -33.50
C ASP A 370 -20.90 18.23 -33.11
N GLY A 371 -19.80 18.29 -32.34
CA GLY A 371 -19.17 19.51 -31.84
C GLY A 371 -19.70 20.06 -30.51
N SER A 372 -20.62 19.35 -29.82
CA SER A 372 -20.95 19.64 -28.42
C SER A 372 -19.78 19.31 -27.51
N LYS A 373 -19.75 19.84 -26.29
CA LYS A 373 -18.69 19.48 -25.32
C LYS A 373 -18.71 17.99 -24.99
N GLY A 374 -19.90 17.41 -24.85
CA GLY A 374 -20.07 15.97 -24.65
C GLY A 374 -19.45 15.15 -25.77
N ASP A 375 -19.68 15.53 -27.03
CA ASP A 375 -19.12 14.86 -28.22
C ASP A 375 -17.58 14.96 -28.25
N LEU A 376 -17.04 16.17 -28.11
CA LEU A 376 -15.58 16.39 -28.12
C LEU A 376 -14.85 15.64 -27.00
N VAL A 377 -15.43 15.62 -25.79
CA VAL A 377 -14.83 14.88 -24.66
C VAL A 377 -14.99 13.37 -24.87
N SER A 378 -16.10 12.90 -25.45
CA SER A 378 -16.28 11.49 -25.83
C SER A 378 -15.23 11.03 -26.85
N GLU A 379 -14.88 11.85 -27.84
CA GLU A 379 -13.78 11.54 -28.77
C GLU A 379 -12.43 11.41 -28.06
N LEU A 380 -12.15 12.31 -27.11
CA LEU A 380 -10.92 12.29 -26.32
C LEU A 380 -10.84 11.03 -25.43
N THR A 381 -11.88 10.73 -24.67
CA THR A 381 -11.88 9.57 -23.76
C THR A 381 -11.92 8.25 -24.50
N GLY A 382 -12.64 8.14 -25.63
CA GLY A 382 -12.66 6.93 -26.45
C GLY A 382 -11.29 6.55 -27.04
N ALA A 383 -10.43 7.55 -27.29
CA ALA A 383 -9.05 7.31 -27.70
C ALA A 383 -8.22 6.66 -26.57
N VAL A 384 -8.47 7.03 -25.31
CA VAL A 384 -7.84 6.39 -24.15
C VAL A 384 -8.44 5.04 -23.84
N GLU A 385 -9.76 4.87 -23.94
CA GLU A 385 -10.44 3.59 -23.73
C GLU A 385 -9.82 2.49 -24.59
N SER A 386 -9.50 2.79 -25.85
CA SER A 386 -8.87 1.85 -26.76
C SER A 386 -7.48 1.40 -26.29
N ILE A 387 -6.71 2.31 -25.67
CA ILE A 387 -5.38 2.02 -25.13
C ILE A 387 -5.51 1.26 -23.81
N VAL A 388 -6.33 1.75 -22.89
CA VAL A 388 -6.55 1.16 -21.56
C VAL A 388 -7.14 -0.25 -21.69
N SER A 389 -8.09 -0.47 -22.60
CA SER A 389 -8.65 -1.81 -22.86
C SER A 389 -7.60 -2.77 -23.45
N ALA A 390 -6.69 -2.27 -24.29
CA ALA A 390 -5.61 -3.08 -24.83
C ALA A 390 -4.57 -3.45 -23.75
N GLN A 391 -4.26 -2.52 -22.84
CA GLN A 391 -3.41 -2.78 -21.68
C GLN A 391 -4.08 -3.77 -20.73
N ASP A 392 -5.37 -3.58 -20.44
CA ASP A 392 -6.09 -4.46 -19.52
C ASP A 392 -6.29 -5.88 -20.09
N GLY A 393 -6.29 -6.03 -21.42
CA GLY A 393 -6.34 -7.34 -22.08
C GLY A 393 -4.98 -8.03 -22.22
N ASN A 394 -3.88 -7.39 -21.78
CA ASN A 394 -2.54 -7.96 -21.83
C ASN A 394 -2.20 -8.61 -20.47
N ILE A 395 -2.35 -9.93 -20.36
CA ILE A 395 -2.30 -10.67 -19.09
C ILE A 395 -0.91 -11.24 -18.80
N PHE A 396 -0.46 -11.08 -17.56
CA PHE A 396 0.85 -11.54 -17.08
C PHE A 396 0.77 -12.59 -15.98
N GLY A 397 -0.40 -13.10 -15.63
CA GLY A 397 -0.57 -14.14 -14.62
C GLY A 397 -1.92 -14.01 -13.92
N ALA A 398 -2.12 -14.73 -12.83
CA ALA A 398 -3.35 -14.66 -12.06
C ALA A 398 -3.10 -14.67 -10.55
N THR A 399 -4.09 -14.18 -9.80
CA THR A 399 -4.17 -14.29 -8.35
C THR A 399 -5.59 -14.70 -7.92
N GLU A 400 -5.66 -15.55 -6.91
CA GLU A 400 -6.92 -15.95 -6.25
C GLU A 400 -7.34 -14.97 -5.15
N VAL A 401 -6.47 -14.03 -4.79
CA VAL A 401 -6.64 -13.15 -3.63
C VAL A 401 -6.52 -11.68 -4.03
N TYR A 402 -7.01 -10.81 -3.17
CA TYR A 402 -6.73 -9.39 -3.23
C TYR A 402 -5.26 -9.13 -2.88
N LEU A 403 -4.57 -8.31 -3.68
CA LEU A 403 -3.19 -7.92 -3.41
C LEU A 403 -3.17 -6.52 -2.80
N ASN A 404 -2.87 -6.43 -1.50
CA ASN A 404 -2.98 -5.21 -0.71
C ASN A 404 -1.86 -4.21 -1.03
N GLY A 405 -2.21 -3.23 -1.86
CA GLY A 405 -1.41 -2.05 -2.17
C GLY A 405 -1.90 -0.77 -1.49
N VAL A 406 -2.74 -0.88 -0.45
CA VAL A 406 -3.32 0.29 0.22
C VAL A 406 -2.24 1.08 0.94
N ARG A 407 -2.21 2.40 0.68
CA ARG A 407 -1.17 3.33 1.16
C ARG A 407 -0.86 3.19 2.65
N ASN A 408 -1.86 3.00 3.51
CA ASN A 408 -1.64 2.90 4.94
C ASN A 408 -0.97 1.57 5.32
N SER A 409 -1.40 0.45 4.74
CA SER A 409 -0.82 -0.88 5.02
C SER A 409 0.60 -0.98 4.48
N VAL A 410 0.83 -0.71 3.19
CA VAL A 410 2.18 -0.84 2.58
C VAL A 410 3.25 0.04 3.23
N ARG A 411 2.83 1.04 4.03
CA ARG A 411 3.70 1.98 4.74
C ARG A 411 3.80 1.75 6.25
N SER A 412 3.20 0.68 6.78
CA SER A 412 3.20 0.42 8.22
C SER A 412 3.33 -1.04 8.62
N GLU A 413 3.01 -1.97 7.72
CA GLU A 413 3.00 -3.42 7.97
C GLU A 413 3.44 -4.20 6.72
N GLU A 414 3.63 -5.51 6.89
CA GLU A 414 3.81 -6.43 5.76
C GLU A 414 2.55 -6.42 4.90
N THR A 415 2.70 -6.47 3.58
CA THR A 415 1.54 -6.77 2.72
C THR A 415 1.90 -7.81 1.68
N ASN A 416 0.91 -8.60 1.25
CA ASN A 416 1.13 -9.63 0.25
C ASN A 416 1.60 -9.05 -1.10
N LEU A 417 1.12 -7.86 -1.53
CA LEU A 417 1.64 -7.18 -2.72
C LEU A 417 3.07 -6.63 -2.49
N GLY A 418 3.38 -6.17 -1.27
CA GLY A 418 4.72 -5.77 -0.88
C GLY A 418 5.71 -6.92 -1.02
N ASN A 419 5.36 -8.08 -0.47
CA ASN A 419 6.09 -9.33 -0.59
C ASN A 419 6.28 -9.73 -2.05
N LEU A 420 5.17 -9.86 -2.80
CA LEU A 420 5.15 -10.29 -4.20
C LEU A 420 6.06 -9.42 -5.08
N THR A 421 6.00 -8.10 -4.92
CA THR A 421 6.81 -7.17 -5.73
C THR A 421 8.27 -7.11 -5.29
N ALA A 422 8.57 -7.36 -4.02
CA ALA A 422 9.95 -7.49 -3.56
C ALA A 422 10.58 -8.80 -4.05
N ASP A 423 9.82 -9.90 -4.04
CA ASP A 423 10.24 -11.20 -4.56
C ASP A 423 10.42 -11.17 -6.09
N ALA A 424 9.56 -10.44 -6.81
CA ALA A 424 9.72 -10.19 -8.25
C ALA A 424 11.04 -9.48 -8.59
N ASN A 425 11.39 -8.43 -7.82
CA ASN A 425 12.68 -7.75 -7.98
C ASN A 425 13.85 -8.70 -7.73
N LEU A 426 13.76 -9.56 -6.71
CA LEU A 426 14.79 -10.56 -6.38
C LEU A 426 14.95 -11.58 -7.51
N PHE A 427 13.83 -12.09 -8.03
CA PHE A 427 13.79 -13.06 -9.12
C PHE A 427 14.55 -12.55 -10.36
N VAL A 428 14.21 -11.37 -10.87
CA VAL A 428 14.87 -10.80 -12.05
C VAL A 428 16.34 -10.45 -11.79
N ALA A 429 16.66 -9.99 -10.57
CA ALA A 429 18.05 -9.75 -10.18
C ALA A 429 18.91 -11.02 -10.21
N GLN A 430 18.37 -12.16 -9.76
CA GLN A 430 19.05 -13.44 -9.73
C GLN A 430 19.28 -14.05 -11.13
N GLU A 431 18.46 -13.68 -12.13
CA GLU A 431 18.73 -14.05 -13.53
C GLU A 431 20.04 -13.42 -14.06
N LEU A 432 20.37 -12.22 -13.56
CA LEU A 432 21.60 -11.51 -13.92
C LEU A 432 22.79 -11.89 -13.02
N ASP A 433 22.55 -12.01 -11.70
CA ASP A 433 23.55 -12.25 -10.67
C ASP A 433 22.97 -13.18 -9.60
N ASP A 434 23.27 -14.48 -9.69
CA ASP A 434 22.79 -15.53 -8.78
C ASP A 434 23.29 -15.40 -7.34
N THR A 435 24.17 -14.42 -7.07
CA THR A 435 24.65 -14.12 -5.72
C THR A 435 23.76 -13.14 -4.95
N VAL A 436 22.74 -12.55 -5.60
CA VAL A 436 21.78 -11.63 -4.96
C VAL A 436 20.89 -12.41 -3.99
N LEU A 437 20.83 -11.96 -2.74
CA LEU A 437 20.13 -12.64 -1.65
C LEU A 437 18.91 -11.87 -1.13
N VAL A 438 18.91 -10.54 -1.25
CA VAL A 438 17.90 -9.70 -0.59
C VAL A 438 17.35 -8.67 -1.57
N SER A 439 16.05 -8.44 -1.50
CA SER A 439 15.37 -7.33 -2.16
C SER A 439 14.80 -6.38 -1.12
N VAL A 440 14.95 -5.07 -1.36
CA VAL A 440 14.34 -4.03 -0.54
C VAL A 440 13.76 -2.92 -1.41
N LYS A 441 12.52 -2.54 -1.13
CA LYS A 441 11.83 -1.40 -1.76
C LYS A 441 10.97 -0.66 -0.76
N ASN A 442 10.69 0.62 -0.99
CA ASN A 442 9.84 1.41 -0.11
C ASN A 442 8.35 1.26 -0.50
N GLY A 443 7.48 1.20 0.50
CA GLY A 443 6.02 1.17 0.32
C GLY A 443 5.47 2.42 -0.37
N GLY A 444 6.20 3.55 -0.33
CA GLY A 444 5.89 4.74 -1.10
C GLY A 444 5.81 4.53 -2.62
N GLY A 445 6.52 3.52 -3.14
CA GLY A 445 6.52 3.12 -4.55
C GLY A 445 5.32 2.25 -4.96
N ILE A 446 4.61 1.64 -4.01
CA ILE A 446 3.38 0.88 -4.26
C ILE A 446 2.19 1.83 -4.10
N ARG A 447 1.41 2.00 -5.17
CA ARG A 447 0.44 3.09 -5.31
C ARG A 447 -1.01 2.65 -5.34
N ALA A 448 -1.26 1.40 -5.71
CA ALA A 448 -2.59 0.84 -5.78
C ALA A 448 -2.54 -0.65 -5.46
N ALA A 449 -3.66 -1.16 -4.98
CA ALA A 449 -3.90 -2.58 -4.86
C ALA A 449 -4.22 -3.20 -6.23
N ILE A 450 -4.07 -4.52 -6.33
CA ILE A 450 -4.55 -5.31 -7.46
C ILE A 450 -5.74 -6.15 -6.97
N GLY A 451 -6.90 -5.91 -7.56
CA GLY A 451 -8.20 -6.35 -7.03
C GLY A 451 -8.98 -5.20 -6.40
N GLN A 452 -10.15 -5.50 -5.84
CA GLN A 452 -11.05 -4.50 -5.28
C GLN A 452 -11.67 -4.93 -3.96
N ILE A 453 -12.08 -3.96 -3.16
CA ILE A 453 -12.90 -4.20 -1.97
C ILE A 453 -14.36 -4.02 -2.38
N THR A 454 -15.17 -5.07 -2.27
CA THR A 454 -16.57 -5.07 -2.70
C THR A 454 -17.50 -5.09 -1.50
N GLU A 455 -18.55 -4.27 -1.52
CA GLU A 455 -19.62 -4.38 -0.52
C GLU A 455 -20.53 -5.58 -0.85
N THR A 456 -20.41 -6.67 -0.10
CA THR A 456 -21.21 -7.89 -0.32
C THR A 456 -22.58 -7.83 0.37
N SER A 457 -22.74 -6.91 1.32
CA SER A 457 -23.99 -6.58 2.02
C SER A 457 -23.84 -5.20 2.70
N PRO A 458 -24.93 -4.47 3.01
CA PRO A 458 -24.83 -3.13 3.60
C PRO A 458 -23.91 -3.08 4.84
N GLY A 459 -22.79 -2.37 4.72
CA GLY A 459 -21.73 -2.23 5.72
C GLY A 459 -20.72 -3.39 5.81
N VAL A 460 -20.74 -4.34 4.87
CA VAL A 460 -19.85 -5.51 4.82
C VAL A 460 -19.03 -5.44 3.54
N PHE A 461 -17.75 -5.13 3.71
CA PHE A 461 -16.78 -4.97 2.64
C PHE A 461 -15.83 -6.17 2.66
N GLU A 462 -15.74 -6.89 1.55
CA GLU A 462 -14.85 -8.06 1.41
C GLU A 462 -13.85 -7.82 0.28
N PRO A 463 -12.56 -8.15 0.50
CA PRO A 463 -11.54 -8.09 -0.54
C PRO A 463 -11.82 -9.16 -1.61
N ALA A 464 -11.67 -8.79 -2.87
CA ALA A 464 -11.84 -9.65 -4.03
C ALA A 464 -10.62 -9.53 -4.97
N PRO A 465 -10.25 -10.62 -5.68
CA PRO A 465 -9.19 -10.57 -6.69
C PRO A 465 -9.57 -9.61 -7.84
N PRO A 466 -8.68 -9.36 -8.82
CA PRO A 466 -9.01 -8.60 -10.03
C PRO A 466 -10.31 -9.07 -10.66
N GLN A 467 -11.20 -8.14 -10.99
CA GLN A 467 -12.48 -8.48 -11.59
C GLN A 467 -12.35 -8.67 -13.10
N ALA A 468 -13.24 -9.49 -13.65
CA ALA A 468 -13.35 -9.65 -15.09
C ALA A 468 -13.75 -8.33 -15.76
N ASN A 469 -13.22 -8.08 -16.95
CA ASN A 469 -13.57 -6.93 -17.78
C ASN A 469 -13.93 -7.40 -19.19
N GLU A 470 -15.23 -7.35 -19.53
CA GLU A 470 -15.73 -7.81 -20.83
C GLU A 470 -15.20 -7.01 -22.02
N LEU A 471 -14.82 -5.73 -21.82
CA LEU A 471 -14.32 -4.86 -22.88
C LEU A 471 -12.90 -5.24 -23.31
N SER A 472 -12.05 -5.62 -22.34
CA SER A 472 -10.67 -6.05 -22.58
C SER A 472 -10.54 -7.57 -22.80
N GLY A 473 -11.54 -8.35 -22.35
CA GLY A 473 -11.52 -9.81 -22.38
C GLY A 473 -10.80 -10.44 -21.20
N LYS A 474 -10.41 -9.64 -20.20
CA LYS A 474 -9.80 -10.08 -18.93
C LYS A 474 -10.79 -10.89 -18.11
N GLU A 475 -10.38 -12.04 -17.63
CA GLU A 475 -11.13 -12.90 -16.71
C GLU A 475 -10.86 -12.54 -15.24
N GLU A 476 -11.74 -12.96 -14.33
CA GLU A 476 -11.57 -12.74 -12.89
C GLU A 476 -10.29 -13.43 -12.39
N GLY A 477 -9.52 -12.73 -11.55
CA GLY A 477 -8.24 -13.17 -11.03
C GLY A 477 -7.05 -12.87 -11.93
N GLU A 478 -7.24 -12.58 -13.22
CA GLU A 478 -6.14 -12.25 -14.12
C GLU A 478 -5.50 -10.90 -13.76
N VAL A 479 -4.17 -10.86 -13.74
CA VAL A 479 -3.38 -9.66 -13.51
C VAL A 479 -2.90 -9.12 -14.85
N SER A 480 -3.41 -7.95 -15.23
CA SER A 480 -3.13 -7.32 -16.52
C SER A 480 -1.96 -6.33 -16.45
N GLN A 481 -1.48 -5.91 -17.62
CA GLN A 481 -0.56 -4.78 -17.75
C GLN A 481 -1.11 -3.54 -17.03
N LEU A 482 -2.42 -3.31 -17.13
CA LEU A 482 -3.07 -2.17 -16.49
C LEU A 482 -2.95 -2.24 -14.96
N ASP A 483 -3.15 -3.42 -14.36
CA ASP A 483 -2.99 -3.62 -12.91
C ASP A 483 -1.56 -3.32 -12.44
N ILE A 484 -0.57 -3.76 -13.22
CA ILE A 484 0.86 -3.55 -12.93
C ILE A 484 1.21 -2.06 -13.04
N LEU A 485 0.79 -1.40 -14.13
CA LEU A 485 0.98 0.04 -14.33
C LEU A 485 0.33 0.85 -13.21
N ASN A 486 -0.85 0.45 -12.75
CA ASN A 486 -1.58 1.09 -11.66
C ASN A 486 -0.87 0.96 -10.31
N SER A 487 -0.33 -0.23 -10.03
CA SER A 487 0.25 -0.56 -8.73
C SER A 487 1.65 0.01 -8.57
N LEU A 488 2.45 0.02 -9.65
CA LEU A 488 3.85 0.46 -9.65
C LEU A 488 4.05 1.67 -10.57
N ARG A 489 3.30 2.76 -10.33
CA ARG A 489 3.14 3.89 -11.29
C ARG A 489 4.43 4.58 -11.72
N PHE A 490 5.48 4.54 -10.89
CA PHE A 490 6.75 5.20 -11.19
C PHE A 490 7.68 4.38 -12.09
N ASN A 491 7.43 3.08 -12.23
CA ASN A 491 8.31 2.12 -12.90
C ASN A 491 9.80 2.30 -12.53
N ASN A 492 10.12 2.30 -11.24
CA ASN A 492 11.49 2.52 -10.80
C ASN A 492 12.46 1.51 -11.43
N ALA A 493 13.59 2.00 -11.95
CA ALA A 493 14.71 1.14 -12.33
C ALA A 493 15.26 0.40 -11.11
N LEU A 494 15.83 -0.79 -11.33
CA LEU A 494 16.44 -1.62 -10.29
C LEU A 494 17.96 -1.49 -10.31
N SER A 495 18.57 -1.61 -9.12
CA SER A 495 20.01 -1.55 -8.91
C SER A 495 20.46 -2.71 -8.03
N LEU A 496 21.53 -3.39 -8.43
CA LEU A 496 22.27 -4.28 -7.53
C LEU A 496 23.30 -3.47 -6.75
N VAL A 497 23.38 -3.70 -5.44
CA VAL A 497 24.39 -3.10 -4.57
C VAL A 497 24.91 -4.16 -3.61
N THR A 498 26.20 -4.15 -3.32
CA THR A 498 26.79 -4.99 -2.25
C THR A 498 26.91 -4.15 -1.00
N VAL A 499 26.30 -4.60 0.09
CA VAL A 499 26.38 -3.98 1.41
C VAL A 499 27.07 -4.93 2.39
N THR A 500 27.57 -4.39 3.50
CA THR A 500 28.02 -5.21 4.63
C THR A 500 26.81 -5.64 5.49
N ALA A 501 26.96 -6.68 6.32
CA ALA A 501 25.93 -7.05 7.30
C ALA A 501 25.53 -5.88 8.23
N ASP A 502 26.50 -5.06 8.66
CA ASP A 502 26.22 -3.85 9.44
C ASP A 502 25.41 -2.81 8.65
N GLN A 503 25.74 -2.61 7.37
CA GLN A 503 24.99 -1.69 6.51
C GLN A 503 23.57 -2.21 6.19
N LEU A 504 23.39 -3.52 6.03
CA LEU A 504 22.07 -4.12 5.86
C LEU A 504 21.19 -3.87 7.10
N LYS A 505 21.74 -4.04 8.31
CA LYS A 505 21.05 -3.66 9.55
C LYS A 505 20.68 -2.17 9.55
N GLN A 506 21.58 -1.27 9.13
CA GLN A 506 21.27 0.16 9.05
C GLN A 506 20.14 0.48 8.07
N ILE A 507 20.05 -0.24 6.94
CA ILE A 507 18.92 -0.12 5.99
C ILE A 507 17.61 -0.58 6.66
N ALA A 508 17.61 -1.74 7.32
CA ALA A 508 16.43 -2.26 8.03
C ALA A 508 15.99 -1.32 9.17
N GLU A 509 16.93 -0.75 9.92
CA GLU A 509 16.64 0.26 10.94
C GLU A 509 15.99 1.52 10.35
N HIS A 510 16.46 1.97 9.17
CA HIS A 510 15.86 3.11 8.49
C HIS A 510 14.44 2.83 8.01
N THR A 511 14.20 1.64 7.45
CA THR A 511 12.87 1.17 7.04
C THR A 511 11.84 1.37 8.15
N VAL A 512 12.16 0.98 9.39
CA VAL A 512 11.21 1.06 10.51
C VAL A 512 11.41 2.28 11.42
N ALA A 513 12.29 3.23 11.08
CA ALA A 513 12.68 4.33 11.97
C ALA A 513 11.52 5.28 12.33
N ALA A 514 10.54 5.41 11.43
CA ALA A 514 9.37 6.25 11.60
C ALA A 514 8.09 5.46 11.95
N SER A 515 8.19 4.13 12.15
CA SER A 515 7.07 3.29 12.57
C SER A 515 6.56 3.66 13.97
N GLY A 516 5.25 3.53 14.18
CA GLY A 516 4.55 3.89 15.42
C GLY A 516 3.85 5.26 15.34
N GLY A 517 2.70 5.36 16.03
CA GLY A 517 1.81 6.52 15.90
C GLY A 517 0.92 6.45 14.66
N SER A 518 0.32 7.58 14.25
CA SER A 518 -0.59 7.66 13.10
C SER A 518 0.09 8.04 11.77
N ALA A 519 1.42 8.13 11.75
CA ALA A 519 2.17 8.51 10.56
C ALA A 519 2.33 7.33 9.60
N THR A 520 2.16 7.56 8.30
CA THR A 520 2.33 6.56 7.23
C THR A 520 3.42 7.02 6.24
N PRO A 521 4.68 7.06 6.69
CA PRO A 521 5.80 7.56 5.92
C PRO A 521 6.10 6.63 4.74
N GLY A 522 6.47 7.20 3.59
CA GLY A 522 6.81 6.41 2.39
C GLY A 522 7.99 5.46 2.59
N GLN A 523 8.87 5.76 3.55
CA GLN A 523 10.14 5.05 3.78
C GLN A 523 10.00 3.62 4.30
N PHE A 524 8.85 3.23 4.86
CA PHE A 524 8.65 1.85 5.34
C PHE A 524 8.90 0.88 4.18
N GLY A 525 9.68 -0.16 4.42
CA GLY A 525 10.20 -1.03 3.37
C GLY A 525 9.47 -2.36 3.31
N GLN A 526 9.26 -2.83 2.09
CA GLN A 526 8.82 -4.18 1.75
C GLN A 526 10.05 -4.98 1.27
N TRP A 527 10.10 -6.27 1.61
CA TRP A 527 11.34 -7.04 1.56
C TRP A 527 11.14 -8.42 0.93
N GLY A 528 12.19 -8.95 0.29
CA GLY A 528 12.26 -10.31 -0.24
C GLY A 528 13.60 -10.97 0.13
N GLY A 529 13.61 -12.29 0.33
CA GLY A 529 14.80 -13.06 0.74
C GLY A 529 15.27 -12.81 2.19
N VAL A 530 14.47 -12.13 3.02
CA VAL A 530 14.81 -11.83 4.41
C VAL A 530 13.57 -11.82 5.29
N ARG A 531 13.75 -12.14 6.58
CA ARG A 531 12.76 -11.94 7.65
C ARG A 531 13.37 -11.08 8.75
N PHE A 532 12.59 -10.21 9.36
CA PHE A 532 13.03 -9.46 10.53
C PHE A 532 11.89 -9.08 11.46
N SER A 533 12.24 -8.76 12.69
CA SER A 533 11.34 -8.26 13.72
C SER A 533 11.80 -6.90 14.22
N PHE A 534 10.84 -6.09 14.67
CA PHE A 534 11.14 -4.78 15.22
C PHE A 534 10.25 -4.40 16.40
N ASP A 535 10.82 -3.63 17.31
CA ASP A 535 10.16 -3.11 18.52
C ASP A 535 10.03 -1.58 18.42
N THR A 536 8.81 -1.09 18.22
CA THR A 536 8.49 0.34 18.11
C THR A 536 8.74 1.11 19.40
N THR A 537 8.86 0.42 20.54
CA THR A 537 9.16 1.03 21.85
C THR A 537 10.63 1.41 22.00
N GLN A 538 11.51 0.85 21.17
CA GLN A 538 12.92 1.25 21.10
C GLN A 538 13.09 2.56 20.33
N ALA A 539 14.23 3.23 20.57
CA ALA A 539 14.60 4.42 19.83
C ALA A 539 14.88 4.06 18.35
N ALA A 540 14.52 4.97 17.43
CA ALA A 540 14.87 4.84 16.01
C ALA A 540 16.38 4.61 15.83
N GLY A 541 16.75 3.61 15.02
CA GLY A 541 18.13 3.13 14.88
C GLY A 541 18.51 1.99 15.85
N SER A 542 17.57 1.51 16.66
CA SER A 542 17.74 0.34 17.55
C SER A 542 16.45 -0.48 17.65
N ARG A 543 15.61 -0.45 16.61
CA ARG A 543 14.31 -1.10 16.58
C ARG A 543 14.39 -2.54 16.12
N ILE A 544 15.30 -2.89 15.22
CA ILE A 544 15.44 -4.26 14.71
C ILE A 544 15.91 -5.17 15.84
N GLN A 545 15.14 -6.21 16.15
CA GLN A 545 15.50 -7.19 17.20
C GLN A 545 16.14 -8.43 16.60
N ASN A 546 15.49 -9.09 15.66
CA ASN A 546 16.03 -10.25 14.97
C ASN A 546 15.94 -10.04 13.45
N MET A 547 16.92 -10.53 12.70
CA MET A 547 16.95 -10.45 11.23
C MET A 547 17.74 -11.60 10.65
N ALA A 548 17.17 -12.30 9.67
CA ALA A 548 17.78 -13.43 8.99
C ALA A 548 17.50 -13.40 7.48
N ILE A 549 18.53 -13.69 6.68
CA ILE A 549 18.38 -14.02 5.26
C ILE A 549 17.84 -15.44 5.16
N VAL A 550 16.88 -15.66 4.27
CA VAL A 550 16.27 -16.98 4.03
C VAL A 550 16.59 -17.49 2.62
N ASP A 551 16.58 -18.80 2.45
CA ASP A 551 16.71 -19.46 1.15
C ASP A 551 15.39 -19.48 0.36
N ASP A 552 15.40 -20.09 -0.83
CA ASP A 552 14.23 -20.19 -1.71
C ASP A 552 13.06 -20.99 -1.11
N ASN A 553 13.33 -21.83 -0.10
CA ASN A 553 12.30 -22.56 0.64
C ASN A 553 11.81 -21.78 1.87
N GLY A 554 12.40 -20.62 2.14
CA GLY A 554 12.12 -19.81 3.32
C GLY A 554 12.81 -20.34 4.58
N PHE A 555 13.89 -21.10 4.49
CA PHE A 555 14.66 -21.52 5.67
C PHE A 555 15.83 -20.58 5.94
N ILE A 556 16.22 -20.43 7.20
CA ILE A 556 17.28 -19.50 7.60
C ILE A 556 18.62 -19.93 6.98
N ALA A 557 19.21 -19.01 6.22
CA ALA A 557 20.52 -19.20 5.58
C ALA A 557 21.64 -18.41 6.28
N ASP A 558 21.33 -17.21 6.80
CA ASP A 558 22.29 -16.36 7.52
C ASP A 558 21.59 -15.45 8.53
N VAL A 559 21.95 -15.55 9.81
CA VAL A 559 21.46 -14.66 10.87
C VAL A 559 22.29 -13.38 10.89
N ILE A 560 21.64 -12.24 10.62
CA ILE A 560 22.26 -10.91 10.58
C ILE A 560 22.21 -10.26 11.95
N VAL A 561 21.04 -10.28 12.60
CA VAL A 561 20.80 -9.64 13.90
C VAL A 561 20.13 -10.64 14.83
N GLN A 562 20.61 -10.69 16.07
CA GLN A 562 19.98 -11.41 17.17
C GLN A 562 19.93 -10.53 18.41
N ASP A 563 18.76 -10.39 19.03
CA ASP A 563 18.53 -9.56 20.22
C ASP A 563 19.05 -8.11 20.08
N GLY A 564 18.90 -7.53 18.89
CA GLY A 564 19.35 -6.18 18.54
C GLY A 564 20.84 -6.04 18.25
N GLU A 565 21.62 -7.12 18.32
CA GLU A 565 23.06 -7.14 18.09
C GLU A 565 23.43 -7.87 16.78
N LEU A 566 24.50 -7.42 16.12
CA LEU A 566 24.98 -8.10 14.90
C LEU A 566 25.55 -9.47 15.23
N VAL A 567 25.18 -10.47 14.44
CA VAL A 567 25.73 -11.83 14.52
C VAL A 567 26.77 -12.02 13.42
N GLY A 568 27.88 -12.69 13.74
CA GLY A 568 28.95 -13.00 12.78
C GLY A 568 29.86 -11.81 12.43
N ASP A 569 30.50 -11.87 11.25
CA ASP A 569 31.35 -10.79 10.75
C ASP A 569 30.50 -9.62 10.22
N ALA A 570 30.59 -8.47 10.89
CA ALA A 570 29.90 -7.24 10.52
C ALA A 570 30.25 -6.74 9.11
N GLY A 571 31.45 -7.08 8.60
CA GLY A 571 31.95 -6.68 7.29
C GLY A 571 31.65 -7.66 6.16
N ARG A 572 30.95 -8.78 6.43
CA ARG A 572 30.64 -9.77 5.39
C ARG A 572 29.74 -9.16 4.32
N ALA A 573 30.01 -9.51 3.07
CA ALA A 573 29.33 -8.96 1.91
C ALA A 573 27.98 -9.64 1.69
N ILE A 574 26.95 -8.83 1.46
CA ILE A 574 25.60 -9.25 1.12
C ILE A 574 25.21 -8.50 -0.15
N ARG A 575 24.84 -9.25 -1.19
CA ARG A 575 24.42 -8.69 -2.46
C ARG A 575 22.90 -8.48 -2.42
N ILE A 576 22.47 -7.25 -2.67
CA ILE A 576 21.06 -6.85 -2.64
C ILE A 576 20.62 -6.29 -3.98
N VAL A 577 19.33 -6.39 -4.28
CA VAL A 577 18.63 -5.58 -5.28
C VAL A 577 17.75 -4.56 -4.57
N THR A 578 17.71 -3.34 -5.10
CA THR A 578 16.81 -2.29 -4.62
C THR A 578 16.38 -1.38 -5.76
N LEU A 579 15.45 -0.47 -5.52
CA LEU A 579 15.10 0.57 -6.47
C LEU A 579 16.29 1.53 -6.62
N SER A 580 16.62 1.93 -7.85
CA SER A 580 17.64 2.95 -8.12
C SER A 580 17.34 4.25 -7.37
N PHE A 581 16.06 4.59 -7.20
CA PHE A 581 15.61 5.69 -6.34
C PHE A 581 16.18 5.61 -4.90
N LEU A 582 16.13 4.43 -4.26
CA LEU A 582 16.69 4.24 -2.91
C LEU A 582 18.22 4.17 -2.93
N ALA A 583 18.81 3.56 -3.97
CA ALA A 583 20.26 3.52 -4.16
C ALA A 583 20.87 4.92 -4.37
N GLU A 584 20.05 5.92 -4.69
CA GLU A 584 20.42 7.33 -4.89
C GLU A 584 20.02 8.24 -3.71
N GLY A 585 19.61 7.66 -2.58
CA GLY A 585 19.27 8.39 -1.36
C GLY A 585 17.78 8.77 -1.24
N GLY A 586 16.93 8.25 -2.12
CA GLY A 586 15.48 8.39 -2.04
C GLY A 586 14.93 7.95 -0.68
N ASP A 587 13.89 8.64 -0.19
CA ASP A 587 13.32 8.44 1.15
C ASP A 587 14.36 8.47 2.30
N ASN A 588 15.50 9.14 2.09
CA ASN A 588 16.63 9.23 3.01
C ASN A 588 17.29 7.87 3.33
N TYR A 589 17.17 6.88 2.45
CA TYR A 589 17.90 5.63 2.59
C TYR A 589 19.42 5.87 2.50
N PRO A 590 20.25 5.26 3.37
CA PRO A 590 21.70 5.56 3.45
C PRO A 590 22.55 4.88 2.36
N ILE A 591 21.94 4.37 1.29
CA ILE A 591 22.61 3.48 0.32
C ILE A 591 23.59 4.27 -0.55
N ASP A 592 23.27 5.51 -0.91
CA ASP A 592 24.14 6.39 -1.67
C ASP A 592 25.43 6.74 -0.90
N ASP A 593 25.31 6.98 0.40
CA ASP A 593 26.44 7.17 1.31
C ASP A 593 27.35 5.94 1.36
N PHE A 594 26.77 4.74 1.39
CA PHE A 594 27.53 3.48 1.38
C PHE A 594 28.28 3.28 0.06
N ILE A 595 27.62 3.55 -1.07
CA ILE A 595 28.23 3.51 -2.40
C ILE A 595 29.37 4.53 -2.49
N ALA A 596 29.15 5.76 -2.04
CA ALA A 596 30.15 6.82 -2.09
C ALA A 596 31.37 6.52 -1.20
N ALA A 597 31.15 5.88 -0.05
CA ALA A 597 32.21 5.52 0.88
C ALA A 597 33.15 4.43 0.33
N ASN A 598 32.62 3.44 -0.39
CA ASN A 598 33.42 2.36 -0.98
C ASN A 598 32.83 1.82 -2.29
N PRO A 599 33.00 2.54 -3.43
CA PRO A 599 32.36 2.18 -4.69
C PRO A 599 32.78 0.81 -5.22
N ASP A 600 34.05 0.43 -5.05
CA ASP A 600 34.59 -0.85 -5.49
C ASP A 600 33.97 -2.03 -4.73
N PHE A 601 33.66 -1.85 -3.44
CA PHE A 601 32.95 -2.86 -2.65
C PHE A 601 31.47 -2.89 -3.01
N ALA A 602 30.83 -1.72 -3.07
CA ALA A 602 29.42 -1.59 -3.37
C ALA A 602 29.05 -2.16 -4.73
N ASN A 603 29.95 -2.07 -5.72
CA ASN A 603 29.81 -2.69 -7.04
C ASN A 603 28.41 -2.49 -7.63
N ARG A 604 27.95 -1.23 -7.66
CA ARG A 604 26.60 -0.90 -8.16
C ARG A 604 26.46 -1.31 -9.61
N VAL A 605 25.38 -2.01 -9.93
CA VAL A 605 25.00 -2.37 -11.30
C VAL A 605 23.54 -1.99 -11.50
N ASP A 606 23.28 -1.02 -12.38
CA ASP A 606 21.92 -0.65 -12.76
C ASP A 606 21.37 -1.69 -13.75
N LEU A 607 20.27 -2.36 -13.40
CA LEU A 607 19.70 -3.44 -14.21
C LEU A 607 19.23 -2.94 -15.57
N ALA A 608 18.68 -1.73 -15.64
CA ALA A 608 18.25 -1.12 -16.90
C ALA A 608 19.38 -0.95 -17.94
N ASP A 609 20.65 -0.86 -17.48
CA ASP A 609 21.82 -0.81 -18.38
C ASP A 609 22.39 -2.21 -18.67
N ALA A 610 22.19 -3.16 -17.77
CA ALA A 610 22.78 -4.50 -17.83
C ALA A 610 21.89 -5.52 -18.55
N MET A 611 20.58 -5.38 -18.44
CA MET A 611 19.59 -6.28 -19.02
C MET A 611 19.16 -5.78 -20.40
N THR A 612 19.07 -6.70 -21.37
CA THR A 612 18.69 -6.37 -22.75
C THR A 612 17.62 -7.30 -23.33
N ASP A 613 17.28 -8.36 -22.61
CA ASP A 613 16.19 -9.25 -23.01
C ASP A 613 14.87 -8.64 -22.54
N ALA A 614 13.88 -8.58 -23.42
CA ALA A 614 12.60 -7.93 -23.16
C ALA A 614 11.56 -8.86 -22.55
N GLY A 615 11.90 -10.15 -22.38
CA GLY A 615 11.04 -11.16 -21.77
C GLY A 615 9.63 -11.23 -22.39
N ALA A 616 8.64 -11.57 -21.55
CA ALA A 616 7.22 -11.48 -21.88
C ALA A 616 6.69 -10.04 -21.81
N ALA A 617 7.19 -9.22 -20.89
CA ALA A 617 6.70 -7.92 -20.47
C ALA A 617 7.24 -6.75 -21.32
N THR A 618 7.04 -6.81 -22.63
CA THR A 618 7.58 -5.80 -23.57
C THR A 618 7.03 -4.37 -23.44
N PHE A 619 6.14 -4.11 -22.48
CA PHE A 619 5.59 -2.77 -22.23
C PHE A 619 6.44 -1.93 -21.28
N ALA A 620 7.33 -2.55 -20.51
CA ALA A 620 8.28 -1.90 -19.62
C ALA A 620 9.70 -2.23 -20.06
N ASP A 621 10.65 -1.32 -19.78
CA ASP A 621 12.05 -1.57 -20.12
C ASP A 621 12.64 -2.64 -19.17
N PRO A 622 13.51 -3.54 -19.67
CA PRO A 622 14.14 -4.58 -18.85
C PRO A 622 14.85 -4.02 -17.63
N GLY A 623 14.69 -4.66 -16.48
CA GLY A 623 15.37 -4.23 -15.25
C GLY A 623 14.67 -3.08 -14.52
N THR A 624 13.39 -2.87 -14.79
CA THR A 624 12.49 -1.97 -14.05
C THR A 624 11.48 -2.76 -13.21
N GLU A 625 10.87 -2.16 -12.20
CA GLU A 625 9.98 -2.91 -11.29
C GLU A 625 8.67 -3.40 -11.93
N GLN A 626 8.15 -2.70 -12.95
CA GLN A 626 6.97 -3.19 -13.70
C GLN A 626 7.32 -4.40 -14.56
N ASP A 627 8.46 -4.35 -15.23
CA ASP A 627 9.03 -5.48 -15.98
C ASP A 627 9.23 -6.66 -15.03
N ALA A 628 9.89 -6.44 -13.88
CA ALA A 628 10.14 -7.49 -12.89
C ALA A 628 8.86 -8.15 -12.37
N LEU A 629 7.84 -7.38 -11.98
CA LEU A 629 6.56 -7.94 -11.55
C LEU A 629 5.87 -8.73 -12.67
N ALA A 630 5.85 -8.20 -13.89
CA ALA A 630 5.21 -8.86 -15.03
C ALA A 630 5.90 -10.17 -15.41
N GLU A 631 7.24 -10.20 -15.47
CA GLU A 631 7.99 -11.43 -15.73
C GLU A 631 7.81 -12.46 -14.62
N TYR A 632 7.85 -12.03 -13.35
CA TYR A 632 7.67 -12.92 -12.21
C TYR A 632 6.27 -13.52 -12.18
N MET A 633 5.23 -12.70 -12.40
CA MET A 633 3.86 -13.18 -12.53
C MET A 633 3.73 -14.17 -13.69
N ALA A 634 4.35 -13.88 -14.83
CA ALA A 634 4.24 -14.73 -16.02
C ALA A 634 4.93 -16.07 -15.80
N ALA A 635 6.07 -16.07 -15.10
CA ALA A 635 6.87 -17.25 -14.82
C ALA A 635 6.26 -18.13 -13.72
N GLN A 636 5.75 -17.54 -12.64
CA GLN A 636 5.31 -18.28 -11.46
C GLN A 636 3.80 -18.51 -11.40
N TYR A 637 3.00 -17.57 -11.91
CA TYR A 637 1.57 -17.50 -11.63
C TYR A 637 0.65 -17.52 -12.86
N SER A 638 1.17 -17.91 -14.03
CA SER A 638 0.34 -18.15 -15.23
C SER A 638 -0.47 -19.44 -15.16
N ASP A 639 0.10 -20.51 -14.59
CA ASP A 639 -0.54 -21.83 -14.50
C ASP A 639 -1.24 -22.05 -13.15
N THR A 640 -0.63 -21.56 -12.06
CA THR A 640 -1.17 -21.65 -10.69
C THR A 640 -1.26 -20.23 -10.13
N PRO A 641 -2.46 -19.69 -9.90
CA PRO A 641 -2.60 -18.32 -9.41
C PRO A 641 -1.90 -18.11 -8.06
N PHE A 642 -1.43 -16.88 -7.82
CA PHE A 642 -0.95 -16.49 -6.50
C PHE A 642 -2.09 -16.54 -5.48
N ALA A 643 -1.89 -17.27 -4.38
CA ALA A 643 -2.95 -17.59 -3.42
C ALA A 643 -2.65 -17.16 -1.97
N GLU A 644 -1.51 -16.50 -1.70
CA GLU A 644 -1.16 -16.05 -0.35
C GLU A 644 -1.94 -14.78 0.00
N ALA A 645 -2.99 -14.95 0.82
CA ALA A 645 -3.83 -13.86 1.28
C ALA A 645 -3.05 -12.90 2.18
N ASP A 646 -3.40 -11.62 2.11
CA ASP A 646 -2.90 -10.61 3.04
C ASP A 646 -3.32 -10.94 4.48
N THR A 647 -2.40 -10.78 5.42
CA THR A 647 -2.61 -11.08 6.84
C THR A 647 -2.64 -9.82 7.68
N ALA A 648 -3.24 -9.90 8.87
CA ALA A 648 -3.11 -8.81 9.84
C ALA A 648 -1.69 -8.78 10.42
N ALA A 649 -1.24 -7.62 10.92
CA ALA A 649 0.08 -7.46 11.55
C ALA A 649 0.42 -8.45 12.69
N SER A 650 -0.59 -9.07 13.32
CA SER A 650 -0.39 -10.13 14.32
C SER A 650 0.00 -11.49 13.72
N GLU A 651 -0.10 -11.64 12.40
CA GLU A 651 0.08 -12.87 11.63
C GLU A 651 1.21 -12.76 10.58
N ASP A 652 1.72 -11.54 10.33
CA ASP A 652 2.90 -11.22 9.51
C ASP A 652 4.13 -12.05 9.85
N ARG A 653 4.73 -12.72 8.86
CA ARG A 653 5.86 -13.66 9.08
C ARG A 653 7.20 -13.09 8.62
N ARG A 654 7.21 -12.22 7.62
CA ARG A 654 8.42 -11.62 7.03
C ARG A 654 8.84 -10.36 7.75
N ILE A 655 7.88 -9.51 8.12
CA ILE A 655 8.12 -8.22 8.79
C ILE A 655 7.32 -8.18 10.09
N GLN A 656 7.91 -8.65 11.19
CA GLN A 656 7.21 -8.87 12.45
C GLN A 656 7.28 -7.65 13.36
N ASN A 657 6.14 -7.00 13.62
CA ASN A 657 6.07 -5.95 14.62
C ASN A 657 5.76 -6.54 16.00
N LEU A 658 6.70 -6.40 16.93
CA LEU A 658 6.61 -6.98 18.28
C LEU A 658 5.57 -6.30 19.19
N GLU A 659 4.93 -5.23 18.72
CA GLU A 659 3.74 -4.68 19.36
C GLU A 659 2.49 -5.56 19.15
N PHE A 660 2.45 -6.35 18.06
CA PHE A 660 1.28 -7.13 17.66
C PHE A 660 1.47 -8.64 17.79
N ARG A 661 2.70 -9.14 17.80
CA ARG A 661 3.00 -10.58 17.88
C ARG A 661 4.31 -10.89 18.61
N ASP A 662 4.45 -12.15 19.03
CA ASP A 662 5.73 -12.68 19.52
C ASP A 662 6.71 -12.86 18.36
N ASP A 663 8.01 -12.75 18.68
CA ASP A 663 9.09 -12.91 17.72
C ASP A 663 9.27 -14.36 17.31
N ALA A 664 9.20 -14.63 16.02
CA ALA A 664 9.44 -15.94 15.42
C ALA A 664 10.42 -15.87 14.23
N VAL A 665 11.25 -14.82 14.13
CA VAL A 665 12.13 -14.60 12.97
C VAL A 665 13.23 -15.65 12.86
N LEU A 666 13.76 -16.10 14.00
CA LEU A 666 14.85 -17.08 14.08
C LEU A 666 14.34 -18.51 14.32
N VAL A 667 13.09 -18.79 13.91
CA VAL A 667 12.48 -20.10 13.96
C VAL A 667 12.05 -20.51 12.56
N ASP A 668 12.56 -21.66 12.09
CA ASP A 668 12.10 -22.25 10.84
C ASP A 668 10.85 -23.08 11.08
N VAL A 669 9.86 -22.98 10.19
CA VAL A 669 8.58 -23.70 10.33
C VAL A 669 8.49 -24.75 9.23
N ARG A 670 8.33 -26.01 9.61
CA ARG A 670 8.23 -27.16 8.70
C ARG A 670 6.93 -27.90 9.00
N GLU A 671 6.06 -28.03 8.00
CA GLU A 671 4.77 -28.73 8.13
C GLU A 671 4.61 -29.76 7.01
N ALA A 672 4.27 -30.99 7.38
CA ALA A 672 3.97 -32.11 6.49
C ALA A 672 2.45 -32.39 6.40
N GLY A 673 2.10 -33.34 5.52
CA GLY A 673 0.74 -33.55 5.06
C GLY A 673 0.03 -34.71 5.76
N ASP A 674 -0.71 -35.49 4.97
CA ASP A 674 -1.42 -36.71 5.41
C ASP A 674 -0.70 -38.01 4.97
N ASP A 675 0.48 -37.88 4.33
CA ASP A 675 1.28 -38.99 3.82
C ASP A 675 2.49 -39.23 4.75
N GLY A 676 3.24 -40.33 4.55
CA GLY A 676 4.44 -40.58 5.35
C GLY A 676 5.64 -39.84 4.78
N GLU A 677 6.15 -38.85 5.50
CA GLU A 677 7.19 -37.92 5.08
C GLU A 677 8.54 -38.15 5.77
N ALA A 678 9.61 -37.66 5.14
CA ALA A 678 10.90 -37.48 5.79
C ALA A 678 11.15 -35.99 5.95
N ILE A 679 11.22 -35.52 7.20
CA ILE A 679 11.37 -34.12 7.57
C ILE A 679 12.70 -33.96 8.27
N GLU A 680 13.54 -33.06 7.76
CA GLU A 680 14.85 -32.75 8.32
C GLU A 680 14.83 -31.27 8.72
N GLY A 681 15.04 -31.00 10.01
CA GLY A 681 15.30 -29.68 10.54
C GLY A 681 16.72 -29.21 10.23
N GLY A 682 16.99 -27.94 10.51
CA GLY A 682 18.20 -27.22 10.15
C GLY A 682 19.22 -27.11 11.28
N ASP A 683 20.06 -26.09 11.19
CA ASP A 683 21.04 -25.71 12.23
C ASP A 683 20.47 -24.66 13.23
N PHE A 684 19.19 -24.32 13.10
CA PHE A 684 18.50 -23.29 13.88
C PHE A 684 17.30 -23.89 14.60
N ALA A 685 16.64 -23.12 15.47
CA ALA A 685 15.42 -23.61 16.11
C ALA A 685 14.34 -23.89 15.05
N ASP A 686 13.84 -25.12 15.02
CA ASP A 686 12.79 -25.54 14.12
C ASP A 686 11.48 -25.80 14.88
N SER A 687 10.36 -25.38 14.30
CA SER A 687 9.01 -25.80 14.65
C SER A 687 8.52 -26.78 13.59
N ILE A 688 8.55 -28.08 13.92
CA ILE A 688 8.25 -29.17 13.00
C ILE A 688 6.88 -29.78 13.33
N ARG A 689 6.03 -29.95 12.33
CA ARG A 689 4.77 -30.72 12.39
C ARG A 689 4.75 -31.83 11.35
N GLY A 690 4.70 -33.09 11.78
CA GLY A 690 4.61 -34.26 10.89
C GLY A 690 3.23 -34.43 10.25
N GLY A 691 2.16 -34.17 11.01
CA GLY A 691 0.81 -34.21 10.48
C GLY A 691 0.19 -35.59 10.65
N ALA A 692 -0.29 -36.21 9.58
CA ALA A 692 -0.77 -37.59 9.61
C ALA A 692 0.06 -38.44 8.66
N GLY A 693 0.26 -39.72 8.99
CA GLY A 693 1.15 -40.58 8.20
C GLY A 693 2.16 -41.26 9.11
N ASP A 694 3.02 -42.14 8.59
CA ASP A 694 4.12 -42.69 9.39
C ASP A 694 5.38 -41.89 9.02
N ASP A 695 5.73 -40.89 9.82
CA ASP A 695 6.75 -39.90 9.50
C ASP A 695 8.14 -40.27 10.05
N THR A 696 9.17 -39.71 9.43
CA THR A 696 10.55 -39.72 9.96
C THR A 696 11.02 -38.29 10.11
N ILE A 697 11.21 -37.85 11.34
CA ILE A 697 11.56 -36.47 11.70
C ILE A 697 12.95 -36.44 12.33
N THR A 698 13.83 -35.60 11.79
CA THR A 698 15.12 -35.26 12.40
C THR A 698 15.07 -33.80 12.83
N GLY A 699 15.36 -33.51 14.10
CA GLY A 699 15.35 -32.14 14.65
C GLY A 699 16.42 -31.24 14.04
N GLY A 700 17.62 -31.78 13.85
CA GLY A 700 18.76 -30.97 13.42
C GLY A 700 19.50 -30.44 14.65
N ALA A 701 20.20 -29.32 14.52
CA ALA A 701 20.78 -28.63 15.67
C ALA A 701 19.92 -27.41 15.99
N GLY A 702 19.66 -27.16 17.26
CA GLY A 702 18.79 -26.05 17.64
C GLY A 702 17.91 -26.47 18.79
N ASN A 703 17.19 -25.53 19.38
CA ASN A 703 16.17 -25.88 20.35
C ASN A 703 14.87 -26.06 19.59
N ASP A 704 14.52 -27.30 19.28
CA ASP A 704 13.42 -27.59 18.37
C ASP A 704 12.12 -27.85 19.12
N THR A 705 11.01 -27.66 18.42
CA THR A 705 9.66 -28.05 18.87
C THR A 705 9.07 -28.95 17.81
N ILE A 706 8.89 -30.23 18.16
CA ILE A 706 8.44 -31.25 17.24
C ILE A 706 7.07 -31.78 17.68
N GLU A 707 6.11 -31.72 16.78
CA GLU A 707 4.81 -32.38 16.90
C GLU A 707 4.69 -33.44 15.80
N ALA A 708 4.85 -34.72 16.15
CA ALA A 708 4.88 -35.80 15.16
C ALA A 708 3.50 -35.99 14.50
N GLY A 709 2.47 -36.23 15.31
CA GLY A 709 1.08 -36.18 14.85
C GLY A 709 0.35 -37.51 14.97
N ASP A 710 -0.42 -37.89 13.95
CA ASP A 710 -1.13 -39.17 13.91
C ASP A 710 -0.33 -40.18 13.06
N GLY A 711 0.37 -41.15 13.67
CA GLY A 711 1.32 -41.94 12.90
C GLY A 711 2.05 -43.02 13.67
N PHE A 712 2.73 -43.96 13.02
CA PHE A 712 3.84 -44.66 13.69
C PHE A 712 5.12 -43.91 13.37
N ASP A 713 5.40 -42.87 14.15
CA ASP A 713 6.43 -41.90 13.80
C ASP A 713 7.81 -42.29 14.35
N LEU A 714 8.85 -41.90 13.63
CA LEU A 714 10.24 -41.98 14.06
C LEU A 714 10.79 -40.57 14.23
N ILE A 715 11.05 -40.17 15.46
CA ILE A 715 11.72 -38.91 15.80
C ILE A 715 13.18 -39.25 16.17
N ASP A 716 14.12 -38.79 15.35
CA ASP A 716 15.55 -39.05 15.49
C ASP A 716 16.30 -37.74 15.77
N LEU A 717 16.60 -37.52 17.06
CA LEU A 717 17.39 -36.41 17.58
C LEU A 717 18.84 -36.81 17.86
N THR A 718 19.31 -37.96 17.34
CA THR A 718 20.62 -38.48 17.76
C THR A 718 21.82 -37.61 17.34
N ASP A 719 21.63 -36.74 16.34
CA ASP A 719 22.59 -35.71 15.92
C ASP A 719 22.26 -34.31 16.49
N ASP A 720 21.19 -34.18 17.29
CA ASP A 720 20.75 -32.93 17.93
C ASP A 720 21.62 -32.58 19.14
N THR A 721 21.87 -31.28 19.27
CA THR A 721 22.70 -30.68 20.31
C THR A 721 21.99 -29.60 21.13
N GLY A 722 20.74 -29.27 20.79
CA GLY A 722 19.94 -28.31 21.54
C GLY A 722 18.83 -28.97 22.36
N GLU A 723 18.23 -28.18 23.25
CA GLU A 723 17.18 -28.66 24.14
C GLU A 723 15.86 -28.70 23.37
N THR A 724 15.44 -29.91 22.98
CA THR A 724 14.29 -30.13 22.10
C THR A 724 13.06 -30.63 22.85
N TYR A 725 11.91 -30.05 22.52
CA TYR A 725 10.59 -30.50 22.96
C TYR A 725 9.96 -31.39 21.90
N VAL A 726 9.55 -32.61 22.27
CA VAL A 726 8.87 -33.56 21.39
C VAL A 726 7.50 -33.91 21.93
N ASN A 727 6.50 -33.93 21.04
CA ASN A 727 5.20 -34.55 21.27
C ASN A 727 4.87 -35.54 20.13
N GLY A 728 4.97 -36.84 20.44
CA GLY A 728 4.59 -37.95 19.56
C GLY A 728 3.08 -38.04 19.28
N ASN A 729 2.25 -37.42 20.13
CA ASN A 729 0.79 -37.37 20.00
C ASN A 729 0.07 -38.74 20.08
N ARG A 730 -0.09 -39.47 18.97
CA ARG A 730 -0.92 -40.69 18.92
C ARG A 730 -0.25 -41.77 18.12
N ASN A 731 -0.66 -43.01 18.44
CA ASN A 731 -0.15 -44.26 17.89
C ASN A 731 1.27 -44.51 18.40
N GLY A 732 1.92 -45.57 17.89
CA GLY A 732 3.10 -46.15 18.54
C GLY A 732 4.39 -45.55 18.01
N ASP A 733 4.96 -44.60 18.74
CA ASP A 733 6.06 -43.79 18.23
C ASP A 733 7.42 -44.28 18.72
N THR A 734 8.46 -43.96 17.97
CA THR A 734 9.86 -44.16 18.36
C THR A 734 10.54 -42.81 18.46
N ILE A 735 11.00 -42.45 19.65
CA ILE A 735 11.76 -41.23 19.93
C ILE A 735 13.17 -41.63 20.34
N LEU A 736 14.16 -41.14 19.60
CA LEU A 736 15.57 -41.26 19.90
C LEU A 736 16.09 -39.86 20.24
N GLY A 737 16.42 -39.62 21.50
CA GLY A 737 16.92 -38.37 22.04
C GLY A 737 18.37 -38.10 21.68
N GLY A 738 18.81 -36.90 22.05
CA GLY A 738 20.04 -36.28 21.60
C GLY A 738 21.11 -36.28 22.67
N THR A 739 21.80 -35.14 22.78
CA THR A 739 22.91 -34.94 23.72
C THR A 739 22.68 -33.80 24.70
N ALA A 740 21.52 -33.15 24.64
CA ALA A 740 21.12 -32.05 25.50
C ALA A 740 20.04 -32.53 26.49
N ASN A 741 19.47 -31.61 27.27
CA ASN A 741 18.36 -31.99 28.15
C ASN A 741 17.06 -31.86 27.36
N GLU A 742 16.44 -32.99 27.03
CA GLU A 742 15.23 -33.00 26.20
C GLU A 742 13.94 -33.16 27.02
N GLU A 743 12.85 -32.67 26.45
CA GLU A 743 11.50 -32.85 27.00
C GLU A 743 10.68 -33.73 26.04
N LEU A 744 10.58 -35.03 26.36
CA LEU A 744 10.07 -36.06 25.45
C LEU A 744 8.70 -36.57 25.89
N HIS A 745 7.65 -36.20 25.14
CA HIS A 745 6.29 -36.69 25.33
C HIS A 745 5.92 -37.67 24.22
N ALA A 746 5.90 -38.97 24.50
CA ALA A 746 5.59 -39.97 23.48
C ALA A 746 4.10 -40.05 23.11
N GLY A 747 3.19 -39.57 23.96
CA GLY A 747 1.78 -39.43 23.60
C GLY A 747 0.92 -40.65 23.89
N LYS A 748 0.31 -41.30 22.89
CA LYS A 748 -0.63 -42.42 23.09
C LYS A 748 -0.28 -43.58 22.18
N GLY A 749 0.40 -44.60 22.68
CA GLY A 749 0.65 -45.75 21.82
C GLY A 749 1.21 -46.93 22.55
N HIS A 750 2.15 -47.58 21.88
CA HIS A 750 3.07 -48.50 22.52
C HIS A 750 4.43 -47.97 22.09
N ASP A 751 4.93 -47.05 22.89
CA ASP A 751 5.96 -46.12 22.45
C ASP A 751 7.34 -46.61 22.89
N SER A 752 8.36 -46.20 22.14
CA SER A 752 9.76 -46.51 22.41
C SER A 752 10.54 -45.21 22.53
N VAL A 753 10.95 -44.84 23.73
CA VAL A 753 11.73 -43.63 24.00
C VAL A 753 13.12 -44.01 24.49
N ASP A 754 14.13 -43.39 23.89
CA ASP A 754 15.51 -43.35 24.38
C ASP A 754 15.87 -41.88 24.58
N GLY A 755 16.17 -41.44 25.81
CA GLY A 755 16.52 -40.06 26.13
C GLY A 755 17.87 -39.64 25.59
N GLY A 756 18.80 -40.59 25.40
CA GLY A 756 20.13 -40.26 24.87
C GLY A 756 21.09 -39.83 25.97
N ALA A 757 21.64 -38.63 25.90
CA ALA A 757 22.51 -38.10 26.94
C ALA A 757 22.02 -36.73 27.36
N GLY A 758 22.00 -36.43 28.66
CA GLY A 758 21.34 -35.23 29.16
C GLY A 758 20.61 -35.53 30.45
N ASP A 759 20.14 -34.50 31.15
CA ASP A 759 19.19 -34.69 32.26
C ASP A 759 17.77 -34.60 31.68
N ASP A 760 17.23 -35.72 31.19
CA ASP A 760 16.03 -35.72 30.34
C ASP A 760 14.72 -35.82 31.13
N LEU A 761 13.66 -35.25 30.56
CA LEU A 761 12.29 -35.35 31.08
C LEU A 761 11.45 -36.21 30.13
N ILE A 762 11.05 -37.40 30.59
CA ILE A 762 10.44 -38.42 29.73
C ILE A 762 9.02 -38.78 30.19
N TRP A 763 8.04 -38.61 29.29
CA TRP A 763 6.66 -39.06 29.43
C TRP A 763 6.36 -40.14 28.39
N GLY A 764 6.22 -41.39 28.86
CA GLY A 764 5.78 -42.49 27.99
C GLY A 764 4.32 -42.37 27.52
N GLY A 765 3.49 -41.60 28.23
CA GLY A 765 2.11 -41.38 27.83
C GLY A 765 1.23 -42.64 27.92
N LEU A 766 0.07 -42.66 27.27
CA LEU A 766 -0.88 -43.77 27.40
C LEU A 766 -0.46 -44.97 26.56
N GLY A 767 0.13 -45.97 27.19
CA GLY A 767 0.57 -47.09 26.39
C GLY A 767 1.13 -48.26 27.15
N ARG A 768 1.92 -49.07 26.44
CA ARG A 768 2.79 -50.09 27.03
C ARG A 768 4.17 -49.72 26.53
N ASP A 769 4.81 -48.84 27.27
CA ASP A 769 5.89 -48.04 26.71
C ASP A 769 7.24 -48.58 27.19
N THR A 770 8.24 -48.47 26.33
CA THR A 770 9.62 -48.85 26.63
C THR A 770 10.44 -47.57 26.69
N LEU A 771 10.94 -47.24 27.88
CA LEU A 771 11.63 -45.98 28.17
C LEU A 771 13.07 -46.28 28.58
N THR A 772 14.01 -45.53 28.02
CA THR A 772 15.44 -45.56 28.34
C THR A 772 15.84 -44.13 28.61
N GLY A 773 16.49 -43.87 29.75
CA GLY A 773 16.94 -42.52 30.12
C GLY A 773 18.23 -42.17 29.40
N GLY A 774 19.19 -43.09 29.46
CA GLY A 774 20.50 -42.93 28.86
C GLY A 774 21.53 -42.39 29.85
N ASP A 775 22.42 -41.51 29.37
CA ASP A 775 23.49 -40.92 30.18
C ASP A 775 23.03 -39.60 30.83
N GLY A 776 22.80 -39.57 32.14
CA GLY A 776 22.54 -38.31 32.87
C GLY A 776 21.65 -38.54 34.08
N ALA A 777 20.99 -37.48 34.58
CA ALA A 777 20.03 -37.59 35.69
C ALA A 777 18.60 -37.41 35.19
N ASP A 778 17.97 -38.52 34.81
CA ASP A 778 16.72 -38.50 34.08
C ASP A 778 15.51 -38.54 35.00
N THR A 779 14.41 -37.91 34.56
CA THR A 779 13.13 -37.96 35.25
C THR A 779 12.05 -38.57 34.37
N PHE A 780 11.55 -39.74 34.77
CA PHE A 780 10.43 -40.41 34.09
C PHE A 780 9.11 -40.04 34.77
N PHE A 781 8.20 -39.42 34.03
CA PHE A 781 6.91 -38.96 34.53
C PHE A 781 5.77 -39.93 34.22
N PHE A 782 4.92 -40.17 35.22
CA PHE A 782 3.74 -41.02 35.11
C PHE A 782 2.52 -40.32 35.72
N GLU A 783 1.53 -40.00 34.89
CA GLU A 783 0.43 -39.11 35.30
C GLU A 783 -0.88 -39.82 35.69
N ASP A 784 -1.21 -40.98 35.12
CA ASP A 784 -2.39 -41.75 35.55
C ASP A 784 -2.26 -43.25 35.18
N THR A 785 -1.33 -43.95 35.85
CA THR A 785 -0.84 -45.33 35.55
C THR A 785 -1.19 -45.85 34.15
N ASN A 786 -0.32 -45.45 33.23
CA ASN A 786 -0.12 -46.05 31.92
C ASN A 786 0.18 -47.56 32.10
N ASN A 787 -0.04 -48.39 31.08
CA ASN A 787 -0.30 -49.82 31.29
C ASN A 787 0.92 -50.58 31.87
N GLU A 788 1.62 -51.37 31.08
CA GLU A 788 2.76 -52.17 31.54
C GLU A 788 4.01 -51.55 30.93
N ASP A 789 4.52 -50.51 31.57
CA ASP A 789 5.69 -49.75 31.09
C ASP A 789 6.98 -50.37 31.62
N VAL A 790 8.05 -50.21 30.86
CA VAL A 790 9.37 -50.74 31.17
C VAL A 790 10.39 -49.62 31.06
N VAL A 791 11.06 -49.30 32.16
CA VAL A 791 12.27 -48.47 32.17
C VAL A 791 13.48 -49.40 32.07
N THR A 792 14.33 -49.23 31.06
CA THR A 792 15.30 -50.27 30.67
C THR A 792 16.66 -50.17 31.37
N ASP A 793 17.02 -48.99 31.90
CA ASP A 793 18.36 -48.65 32.36
C ASP A 793 18.44 -47.84 33.67
N PHE A 794 17.30 -47.51 34.31
CA PHE A 794 17.20 -46.71 35.54
C PHE A 794 18.38 -46.85 36.54
N GLU A 795 19.10 -45.76 36.79
CA GLU A 795 20.21 -45.65 37.74
C GLU A 795 19.74 -45.11 39.10
N ALA A 796 19.66 -46.00 40.10
CA ALA A 796 19.28 -45.62 41.46
C ALA A 796 20.26 -44.61 42.08
N GLY A 797 19.72 -43.54 42.64
CA GLY A 797 20.42 -42.41 43.24
C GLY A 797 20.78 -41.30 42.27
N VAL A 798 20.47 -41.49 40.99
CA VAL A 798 20.68 -40.52 39.89
C VAL A 798 19.32 -40.17 39.28
N ASP A 799 18.61 -41.18 38.78
CA ASP A 799 17.32 -41.00 38.12
C ASP A 799 16.15 -40.89 39.10
N VAL A 800 15.05 -40.30 38.63
CA VAL A 800 13.83 -40.09 39.41
C VAL A 800 12.61 -40.62 38.67
N LEU A 801 11.80 -41.42 39.36
CA LEU A 801 10.43 -41.73 38.91
C LEU A 801 9.46 -40.72 39.53
N SER A 802 8.86 -39.90 38.70
CA SER A 802 7.93 -38.84 39.09
C SER A 802 6.48 -39.23 38.84
N PHE A 803 5.63 -38.97 39.82
CA PHE A 803 4.25 -39.43 39.86
C PHE A 803 3.31 -38.29 40.31
N THR A 804 2.12 -38.20 39.73
CA THR A 804 1.06 -37.30 40.23
C THR A 804 0.39 -37.88 41.49
N ALA A 805 -0.04 -37.05 42.45
CA ALA A 805 -0.69 -37.57 43.65
C ALA A 805 -2.03 -38.28 43.37
N ASN A 806 -2.26 -39.45 43.99
CA ASN A 806 -3.45 -40.31 43.88
C ASN A 806 -3.63 -41.07 42.56
N ILE A 807 -2.55 -41.46 41.90
CA ILE A 807 -2.59 -42.24 40.65
C ILE A 807 -3.59 -43.40 40.74
N ASN A 808 -4.61 -43.37 39.88
CA ASN A 808 -5.67 -44.38 39.78
C ASN A 808 -6.38 -44.77 41.10
N GLY A 809 -6.42 -43.85 42.07
CA GLY A 809 -7.05 -44.09 43.37
C GLY A 809 -6.31 -45.12 44.24
N SER A 810 -5.03 -45.39 43.91
CA SER A 810 -4.15 -46.34 44.62
C SER A 810 -3.81 -45.93 46.06
N GLY A 811 -4.05 -44.66 46.43
CA GLY A 811 -3.74 -44.12 47.75
C GLY A 811 -2.25 -43.83 47.97
N VAL A 812 -1.44 -43.89 46.90
CA VAL A 812 -0.06 -43.42 46.89
C VAL A 812 -0.05 -41.89 47.02
N ALA A 813 0.53 -41.39 48.11
CA ALA A 813 0.60 -39.96 48.41
C ALA A 813 2.02 -39.49 48.73
N SER A 814 3.01 -40.39 48.67
CA SER A 814 4.39 -40.07 48.98
C SER A 814 5.38 -41.04 48.32
N ALA A 815 6.62 -40.60 48.16
CA ALA A 815 7.76 -41.42 47.73
C ALA A 815 7.93 -42.71 48.55
N ALA A 816 7.60 -42.67 49.85
CA ALA A 816 7.65 -43.85 50.71
C ALA A 816 6.58 -44.89 50.36
N ASP A 817 5.39 -44.45 49.92
CA ASP A 817 4.33 -45.36 49.48
C ASP A 817 4.72 -46.07 48.18
N LEU A 818 5.38 -45.37 47.25
CA LEU A 818 5.91 -45.94 46.00
C LEU A 818 6.98 -47.00 46.27
N LEU A 819 7.94 -46.69 47.16
CA LEU A 819 8.97 -47.65 47.56
C LEU A 819 8.38 -48.90 48.24
N ASP A 820 7.30 -48.74 49.01
CA ASP A 820 6.60 -49.88 49.64
C ASP A 820 5.86 -50.78 48.62
N LEU A 821 5.49 -50.26 47.45
CA LEU A 821 4.88 -51.02 46.34
C LEU A 821 5.91 -51.76 45.48
N ALA A 822 7.17 -51.37 45.53
CA ALA A 822 8.23 -51.95 44.71
C ALA A 822 8.57 -53.40 45.14
N VAL A 823 8.47 -54.35 44.21
CA VAL A 823 8.75 -55.78 44.45
C VAL A 823 9.80 -56.31 43.49
N ALA A 824 10.78 -57.03 44.03
CA ALA A 824 11.76 -57.73 43.21
C ALA A 824 11.11 -58.91 42.45
N SER A 825 11.21 -58.91 41.12
CA SER A 825 10.65 -59.94 40.26
C SER A 825 11.60 -60.25 39.10
N GLY A 826 12.06 -61.50 38.98
CA GLY A 826 12.82 -61.95 37.81
C GLY A 826 14.19 -61.30 37.57
N GLY A 827 14.74 -60.53 38.52
CA GLY A 827 15.96 -59.73 38.33
C GLY A 827 15.69 -58.24 38.09
N ASN A 828 14.42 -57.84 38.11
CA ASN A 828 13.94 -56.47 37.96
C ASN A 828 13.23 -56.01 39.24
N VAL A 829 12.87 -54.73 39.30
CA VAL A 829 11.86 -54.20 40.23
C VAL A 829 10.56 -53.97 39.48
N VAL A 830 9.42 -54.35 40.08
CA VAL A 830 8.09 -54.07 39.54
C VAL A 830 7.30 -53.30 40.60
N ILE A 831 6.74 -52.15 40.20
CA ILE A 831 5.83 -51.34 41.00
C ILE A 831 4.43 -51.57 40.43
N ASP A 832 3.62 -52.36 41.13
CA ASP A 832 2.27 -52.75 40.71
C ASP A 832 1.23 -51.90 41.43
N PHE A 833 0.45 -51.14 40.67
CA PHE A 833 -0.60 -50.26 41.19
C PHE A 833 -1.99 -50.92 41.17
N GLY A 834 -2.07 -52.17 40.71
CA GLY A 834 -3.30 -52.90 40.48
C GLY A 834 -3.99 -52.53 39.17
N GLY A 835 -5.05 -53.27 38.82
CA GLY A 835 -5.83 -52.98 37.62
C GLY A 835 -5.18 -53.34 36.28
N GLY A 836 -3.95 -53.88 36.29
CA GLY A 836 -3.17 -54.16 35.08
C GLY A 836 -2.10 -53.10 34.79
N ASN A 837 -1.87 -52.17 35.72
CA ASN A 837 -0.92 -51.09 35.53
C ASN A 837 0.31 -51.30 36.42
N SER A 838 1.48 -51.30 35.81
CA SER A 838 2.74 -51.55 36.49
C SER A 838 3.91 -50.92 35.76
N ILE A 839 4.91 -50.47 36.52
CA ILE A 839 6.19 -50.03 36.00
C ILE A 839 7.23 -51.08 36.34
N THR A 840 7.97 -51.53 35.33
CA THR A 840 9.09 -52.47 35.49
C THR A 840 10.41 -51.73 35.30
N LEU A 841 11.25 -51.69 36.33
CA LEU A 841 12.63 -51.22 36.23
C LEU A 841 13.52 -52.42 35.92
N GLN A 842 13.99 -52.51 34.69
CA GLN A 842 14.76 -53.64 34.23
C GLN A 842 16.17 -53.66 34.83
N GLY A 843 16.61 -54.80 35.36
CA GLY A 843 17.97 -54.97 35.88
C GLY A 843 18.26 -54.26 37.22
N VAL A 844 17.34 -53.46 37.75
CA VAL A 844 17.46 -52.78 39.04
C VAL A 844 17.22 -53.76 40.19
N ALA A 845 18.05 -53.68 41.24
CA ALA A 845 17.80 -54.41 42.48
C ALA A 845 17.04 -53.55 43.50
N LEU A 846 15.98 -54.11 44.09
CA LEU A 846 15.15 -53.42 45.10
C LEU A 846 15.95 -52.83 46.28
N ALA A 847 17.11 -53.41 46.60
CA ALA A 847 17.95 -52.93 47.70
C ALA A 847 18.70 -51.63 47.40
N ASP A 848 18.79 -51.25 46.12
CA ASP A 848 19.49 -50.06 45.67
C ASP A 848 18.56 -48.83 45.64
N LEU A 849 17.24 -49.04 45.63
CA LEU A 849 16.22 -48.00 45.68
C LEU A 849 16.03 -47.40 47.08
N SER A 850 15.68 -46.12 47.09
CA SER A 850 15.43 -45.26 48.24
C SER A 850 14.29 -44.29 47.96
N VAL A 851 13.85 -43.55 48.98
CA VAL A 851 12.81 -42.51 48.80
C VAL A 851 13.26 -41.32 47.96
N ALA A 852 14.56 -41.20 47.63
CA ALA A 852 15.06 -40.13 46.77
C ALA A 852 14.83 -40.41 45.28
N ASP A 853 14.68 -41.69 44.91
CA ASP A 853 14.45 -42.16 43.53
C ASP A 853 12.99 -41.97 43.08
N PHE A 854 12.16 -41.36 43.93
CA PHE A 854 10.74 -41.16 43.72
C PHE A 854 10.34 -39.73 44.05
N ALA A 855 9.58 -39.11 43.15
CA ALA A 855 8.91 -37.84 43.38
C ALA A 855 7.39 -38.02 43.30
N VAL A 856 6.64 -37.31 44.16
CA VAL A 856 5.18 -37.24 44.10
C VAL A 856 4.76 -35.78 44.14
N ALA A 857 4.13 -35.31 43.06
CA ALA A 857 3.66 -33.94 42.89
C ALA A 857 2.24 -33.72 43.43
#